data_AF-A0A2V7HZE0-F1
#
_entry.id   AF-A0A2V7HZE0-F1
#
_cell.length_a   1.000
_cell.length_b   1.000
_cell.length_c   1.000
_cell.angle_alpha   90.00
_cell.angle_beta   90.00
_cell.angle_gamma   90.00
#
_symmetry.space_group_name_H-M   'P 1'
#
loop_
_entity.id
_entity.type
_entity.pdbx_description
1 polymer ?
#
loop_
_entity_poly.entity_id
_entity_poly.type
_entity_poly.pdbx_seq_one_letter_code
_entity_poly.pdbx_strand_id
1 'polypeptide(L)'
;MTFPTPLWREGRGEGPAERFIPIIQRTFDFNVGLRSTVTQGVGGGARGPGGGSEAGSAERIHACRQGGVTELAPWLVGDRPVEDIARLGRGLTVPLKAGPRARSGVEDPMKRPTLAAIASLLVTVFLDAAAVSPVAAAIQLETVATGLTSPLYVTSARDGTDRRFIVQQGGVIKVLQPGATTPTVFLDITARVLSGGERGLLGLTFHPRYAVNGRFFVNYTRQTDGATVVAEYRVSDSDPNVAGSIETILLTIAQPFANHNGGMIEFGPDGFLYIGMGDGGSANDPGDRAQNIDDLLGKILRIDVDHLNGTIPYSSPPDNPFFGATPGRDEIYASGMRNPWRFSFDRATGDLYVGDVGQGAWEEIDLVTLGGNYGWRLFEGNHCTNLGACDATGLTFPIVEYGHSGGRCSITGGYVYRGARSTLPGGTYVYGDYCTGEVFTLSGSAQAVALDSSLNVSSFGEDEAGELYVVGLGGTVDRITTSPPPPPCSYSIAPAGQSFGDGGGGGSLSLTTEGDCGWLAASHADWITITSPTRGAGGAAFTYAVAPNGGTGPRTGTIAVAGQTFSVAQGVGCTFAIDPTSQHAGSGGGNAGVDVTAPGGCPWTAVSRATWITITSGAAGSGSGRVAYAVATNTGHGARTGTMTIAGQTFTVTQDGAPNSCSYSISPNRRNIGAAGGAGAVTVKAPTGCDWTAQSHAGWITITSADSGSGGGTLTYAVAPNTSGVNRQGIVTIAGRTFTVKQSR
;
A
#
# COMPACT_ATOMS: atom_id res chain seq x y z
N MET A 1 3.03 -41.86 51.17
CA MET A 1 4.22 -42.41 51.84
C MET A 1 5.28 -41.29 51.90
N THR A 2 6.26 -41.42 52.80
CA THR A 2 7.39 -40.50 53.13
C THR A 2 7.77 -39.32 52.21
N PHE A 3 7.91 -38.15 52.86
CA PHE A 3 8.50 -36.84 52.46
C PHE A 3 10.05 -36.85 52.29
N PRO A 4 10.79 -35.73 52.04
CA PRO A 4 10.47 -34.41 51.40
C PRO A 4 11.54 -33.95 50.35
N THR A 5 11.42 -32.69 49.88
CA THR A 5 12.45 -31.89 49.16
C THR A 5 13.58 -31.36 50.07
N PRO A 6 14.70 -30.82 49.52
CA PRO A 6 14.83 -29.36 49.36
C PRO A 6 15.66 -28.87 48.13
N LEU A 7 15.79 -27.54 47.98
CA LEU A 7 16.56 -26.84 46.93
C LEU A 7 18.06 -26.68 47.25
N TRP A 8 18.88 -26.37 46.24
CA TRP A 8 20.05 -25.45 46.33
C TRP A 8 20.37 -24.79 44.97
N ARG A 9 21.22 -23.75 44.97
CA ARG A 9 21.55 -22.87 43.82
C ARG A 9 23.02 -22.41 43.89
N GLU A 10 23.56 -22.00 42.74
CA GLU A 10 24.79 -21.22 42.53
C GLU A 10 26.16 -21.94 42.66
N GLY A 11 27.11 -21.44 41.85
CA GLY A 11 28.50 -21.90 41.73
C GLY A 11 29.09 -21.43 40.39
N ARG A 12 30.01 -20.45 40.41
CA ARG A 12 30.63 -19.87 39.20
C ARG A 12 31.98 -20.54 38.90
N GLY A 13 32.40 -20.51 37.65
CA GLY A 13 33.75 -20.85 37.19
C GLY A 13 34.16 -19.94 36.03
N GLU A 14 35.45 -19.67 35.87
CA GLU A 14 36.00 -18.66 34.95
C GLU A 14 36.55 -19.30 33.66
N GLY A 15 36.81 -18.48 32.62
CA GLY A 15 37.60 -18.88 31.43
C GLY A 15 39.10 -18.58 31.61
N PRO A 16 39.91 -18.47 30.52
CA PRO A 16 39.57 -18.51 29.10
C PRO A 16 40.49 -19.44 28.24
N ALA A 17 40.40 -19.30 26.90
CA ALA A 17 41.26 -19.93 25.86
C ALA A 17 41.01 -21.45 25.61
N GLU A 18 41.32 -22.06 24.46
CA GLU A 18 42.09 -21.65 23.25
C GLU A 18 41.33 -21.86 21.92
N ARG A 19 41.97 -21.55 20.78
CA ARG A 19 41.47 -21.78 19.41
C ARG A 19 41.78 -23.21 18.93
N PHE A 20 40.88 -23.83 18.16
CA PHE A 20 41.25 -24.85 17.16
C PHE A 20 40.40 -24.76 15.89
N ILE A 21 41.06 -24.94 14.74
CA ILE A 21 40.45 -24.96 13.39
C ILE A 21 40.84 -26.28 12.71
N PRO A 22 39.89 -27.06 12.15
CA PRO A 22 40.22 -28.21 11.32
C PRO A 22 40.53 -27.78 9.88
N ILE A 23 41.81 -27.73 9.53
CA ILE A 23 42.25 -27.60 8.12
C ILE A 23 42.22 -29.00 7.49
N ILE A 24 41.55 -29.15 6.34
CA ILE A 24 41.72 -30.33 5.47
C ILE A 24 42.75 -29.97 4.39
N GLN A 25 43.78 -30.80 4.28
CA GLN A 25 44.95 -30.55 3.44
C GLN A 25 44.66 -30.79 1.96
N ARG A 26 45.21 -29.94 1.08
CA ARG A 26 45.52 -30.34 -0.30
C ARG A 26 46.94 -30.90 -0.34
N THR A 27 47.12 -32.11 -0.86
CA THR A 27 48.44 -32.68 -1.12
C THR A 27 48.87 -32.32 -2.55
N PHE A 28 49.92 -31.52 -2.69
CA PHE A 28 50.65 -31.33 -3.95
C PHE A 28 52.13 -31.25 -3.62
N ASP A 29 52.89 -32.30 -3.95
CA ASP A 29 54.33 -32.35 -3.71
C ASP A 29 55.07 -31.41 -4.68
N PHE A 30 55.73 -30.40 -4.13
CA PHE A 30 56.73 -29.62 -4.84
C PHE A 30 58.11 -30.28 -4.69
N ASN A 31 58.82 -30.45 -5.81
CA ASN A 31 60.22 -30.87 -5.79
C ASN A 31 61.00 -30.06 -6.84
N VAL A 32 61.97 -29.25 -6.40
CA VAL A 32 62.73 -28.32 -7.25
C VAL A 32 64.22 -28.49 -6.94
N GLY A 33 65.01 -28.94 -7.93
CA GLY A 33 66.31 -29.57 -7.65
C GLY A 33 67.41 -29.47 -8.72
N LEU A 34 67.46 -28.39 -9.50
CA LEU A 34 68.66 -27.84 -10.18
C LEU A 34 69.52 -28.70 -11.16
N ARG A 35 69.84 -28.06 -12.31
CA ARG A 35 71.04 -28.18 -13.20
C ARG A 35 71.07 -29.17 -14.40
N SER A 36 71.46 -28.53 -15.52
CA SER A 36 72.48 -28.90 -16.54
C SER A 36 72.14 -29.80 -17.77
N THR A 37 72.11 -29.12 -18.93
CA THR A 37 72.76 -29.42 -20.24
C THR A 37 72.48 -30.71 -21.05
N VAL A 38 72.03 -30.49 -22.31
CA VAL A 38 72.42 -31.21 -23.56
C VAL A 38 71.93 -32.68 -23.67
N THR A 39 71.20 -33.13 -24.70
CA THR A 39 71.55 -33.17 -26.15
C THR A 39 70.29 -33.31 -27.05
N GLN A 40 70.48 -33.41 -28.37
CA GLN A 40 69.46 -33.66 -29.42
C GLN A 40 68.78 -35.06 -29.35
N GLY A 41 67.59 -35.19 -29.97
CA GLY A 41 66.91 -36.46 -30.30
C GLY A 41 65.78 -36.24 -31.32
N VAL A 42 65.42 -37.25 -32.14
CA VAL A 42 64.54 -37.11 -33.33
C VAL A 42 63.56 -38.28 -33.50
N GLY A 43 62.32 -37.99 -33.91
CA GLY A 43 61.32 -38.95 -34.44
C GLY A 43 60.32 -39.53 -33.41
N GLY A 44 59.17 -40.08 -33.80
CA GLY A 44 58.53 -40.05 -35.13
C GLY A 44 57.44 -41.13 -35.38
N GLY A 45 56.15 -40.75 -35.38
CA GLY A 45 55.00 -41.56 -35.83
C GLY A 45 54.58 -42.74 -34.91
N ALA A 46 53.59 -43.60 -35.25
CA ALA A 46 52.35 -43.43 -36.05
C ALA A 46 51.47 -44.71 -36.03
N ARG A 47 50.13 -44.59 -35.87
CA ARG A 47 49.10 -45.69 -35.95
C ARG A 47 49.19 -46.74 -34.80
N GLY A 48 48.19 -47.58 -34.49
CA GLY A 48 46.86 -47.86 -35.08
C GLY A 48 45.91 -48.61 -34.10
N PRO A 49 44.71 -49.11 -34.54
CA PRO A 49 43.55 -49.32 -33.65
C PRO A 49 43.00 -50.77 -33.47
N GLY A 50 42.07 -50.92 -32.51
CA GLY A 50 41.09 -52.00 -32.26
C GLY A 50 40.23 -51.61 -31.03
N GLY A 51 38.95 -51.97 -30.83
CA GLY A 51 38.10 -53.03 -31.42
C GLY A 51 38.09 -54.29 -30.54
N GLY A 52 36.98 -54.81 -29.99
CA GLY A 52 35.57 -54.38 -29.97
C GLY A 52 34.67 -55.55 -29.47
N SER A 53 33.43 -55.31 -29.01
CA SER A 53 32.48 -56.40 -28.69
C SER A 53 31.01 -55.95 -28.59
N GLU A 54 30.11 -56.70 -29.23
CA GLU A 54 28.65 -56.61 -29.11
C GLU A 54 28.10 -57.56 -28.02
N ALA A 55 26.83 -57.39 -27.59
CA ALA A 55 25.74 -58.37 -27.84
C ALA A 55 24.55 -58.26 -26.85
N GLY A 56 23.32 -58.37 -27.39
CA GLY A 56 22.10 -58.72 -26.64
C GLY A 56 21.30 -57.56 -26.01
N SER A 57 19.95 -57.55 -26.02
CA SER A 57 19.02 -58.46 -26.73
C SER A 57 17.63 -57.85 -26.96
N ALA A 58 16.98 -58.34 -28.02
CA ALA A 58 15.53 -58.44 -28.30
C ALA A 58 14.60 -58.61 -27.06
N GLU A 59 13.28 -58.39 -27.09
CA GLU A 59 12.28 -57.85 -28.06
C GLU A 59 10.88 -58.08 -27.43
N ARG A 60 9.86 -57.20 -27.64
CA ARG A 60 8.45 -57.61 -27.93
C ARG A 60 7.44 -56.47 -28.14
N ILE A 61 6.35 -56.86 -28.81
CA ILE A 61 5.25 -56.03 -29.32
C ILE A 61 3.96 -56.37 -28.57
N HIS A 62 3.11 -55.37 -28.32
CA HIS A 62 1.65 -55.56 -28.27
C HIS A 62 0.90 -54.35 -28.79
N ALA A 63 -0.29 -54.57 -29.36
CA ALA A 63 -1.11 -53.53 -29.99
C ALA A 63 -2.61 -53.85 -29.89
N CYS A 64 -3.43 -52.82 -30.10
CA CYS A 64 -4.89 -52.85 -30.30
C CYS A 64 -5.79 -53.37 -29.16
N ARG A 65 -6.69 -52.49 -28.70
CA ARG A 65 -8.10 -52.55 -29.14
C ARG A 65 -8.83 -51.22 -28.97
N GLN A 66 -9.97 -51.08 -29.67
CA GLN A 66 -10.85 -49.91 -29.66
C GLN A 66 -12.13 -50.15 -28.84
N GLY A 67 -12.77 -49.05 -28.43
CA GLY A 67 -14.19 -48.95 -28.07
C GLY A 67 -14.46 -47.66 -27.26
N GLY A 68 -15.47 -46.82 -27.54
CA GLY A 68 -16.35 -46.76 -28.72
C GLY A 68 -17.78 -46.30 -28.40
N VAL A 69 -18.14 -45.08 -28.81
CA VAL A 69 -19.49 -44.43 -28.76
C VAL A 69 -20.15 -44.29 -27.36
N THR A 70 -21.04 -43.33 -27.02
CA THR A 70 -21.81 -42.26 -27.74
C THR A 70 -22.05 -41.08 -26.73
N GLU A 71 -22.84 -39.99 -26.87
CA GLU A 71 -23.89 -39.52 -27.82
C GLU A 71 -24.04 -37.95 -27.81
N LEU A 72 -24.95 -37.44 -28.66
CA LEU A 72 -25.84 -36.25 -28.64
C LEU A 72 -25.76 -35.14 -27.54
N ALA A 73 -26.14 -33.85 -27.76
CA ALA A 73 -26.69 -33.12 -28.93
C ALA A 73 -26.51 -31.57 -28.82
N PRO A 74 -26.69 -30.78 -29.91
CA PRO A 74 -26.50 -29.31 -29.96
C PRO A 74 -27.77 -28.45 -30.15
N TRP A 75 -27.78 -27.22 -29.61
CA TRP A 75 -28.79 -26.14 -29.83
C TRP A 75 -28.15 -24.75 -29.58
N LEU A 76 -28.53 -23.61 -30.20
CA LEU A 76 -29.12 -23.34 -31.53
C LEU A 76 -28.86 -21.85 -31.93
N VAL A 77 -29.27 -21.46 -33.14
CA VAL A 77 -29.07 -20.14 -33.79
C VAL A 77 -29.87 -18.98 -33.17
N GLY A 78 -29.36 -17.75 -33.28
CA GLY A 78 -30.12 -16.50 -33.15
C GLY A 78 -29.69 -15.45 -34.20
N ASP A 79 -30.64 -14.94 -34.99
CA ASP A 79 -30.42 -14.02 -36.12
C ASP A 79 -30.87 -12.58 -35.80
N ARG A 80 -30.01 -11.58 -36.07
CA ARG A 80 -30.32 -10.23 -36.65
C ARG A 80 -31.26 -9.28 -35.83
N PRO A 81 -31.41 -7.97 -36.18
CA PRO A 81 -31.11 -7.29 -37.45
C PRO A 81 -30.32 -5.96 -37.37
N VAL A 82 -30.30 -5.24 -38.52
CA VAL A 82 -29.69 -3.92 -38.79
C VAL A 82 -30.80 -2.98 -39.27
N GLU A 83 -30.77 -1.71 -38.87
CA GLU A 83 -31.45 -0.60 -39.56
C GLU A 83 -30.69 0.73 -39.35
N ASP A 84 -31.06 1.83 -40.03
CA ASP A 84 -30.19 2.99 -40.28
C ASP A 84 -30.75 4.36 -39.79
N ILE A 85 -29.85 5.23 -39.32
CA ILE A 85 -30.02 6.70 -39.37
C ILE A 85 -28.70 7.38 -39.80
N ALA A 86 -28.78 8.27 -40.78
CA ALA A 86 -27.66 9.02 -41.34
C ALA A 86 -27.91 10.55 -41.37
N ARG A 87 -26.87 11.31 -41.78
CA ARG A 87 -26.80 12.80 -42.01
C ARG A 87 -26.53 13.63 -40.74
N LEU A 88 -25.80 14.75 -40.74
CA LEU A 88 -25.03 15.52 -41.75
C LEU A 88 -23.60 15.80 -41.16
N GLY A 89 -22.55 16.21 -41.89
CA GLY A 89 -22.35 16.45 -43.33
C GLY A 89 -21.02 17.21 -43.62
N ARG A 90 -20.62 17.23 -44.90
CA ARG A 90 -19.56 18.03 -45.60
C ARG A 90 -18.92 19.19 -44.79
N GLY A 91 -17.60 19.42 -44.73
CA GLY A 91 -16.46 18.87 -45.47
C GLY A 91 -15.92 19.83 -46.55
N LEU A 92 -14.63 20.22 -46.48
CA LEU A 92 -13.86 20.91 -47.55
C LEU A 92 -12.33 20.82 -47.30
N THR A 93 -11.50 21.04 -48.32
CA THR A 93 -10.02 20.92 -48.29
C THR A 93 -9.31 22.02 -49.11
N VAL A 94 -7.98 22.13 -48.97
CA VAL A 94 -6.98 22.92 -49.76
C VAL A 94 -7.15 24.46 -49.82
N PRO A 95 -6.14 25.27 -50.28
CA PRO A 95 -4.68 25.08 -50.39
C PRO A 95 -3.81 26.26 -49.84
N LEU A 96 -2.48 26.13 -49.96
CA LEU A 96 -1.48 27.20 -49.83
C LEU A 96 -1.59 28.31 -50.92
N LYS A 97 -1.21 29.57 -50.59
CA LYS A 97 -0.50 30.46 -51.53
C LYS A 97 0.26 31.62 -50.86
N ALA A 98 1.16 32.25 -51.63
CA ALA A 98 2.15 33.24 -51.18
C ALA A 98 1.62 34.69 -51.12
N GLY A 99 2.34 35.58 -50.41
CA GLY A 99 2.11 37.04 -50.37
C GLY A 99 3.14 37.86 -51.19
N PRO A 100 3.15 39.20 -51.06
CA PRO A 100 4.06 40.11 -51.78
C PRO A 100 5.09 40.85 -50.89
N ARG A 101 6.00 41.62 -51.53
CA ARG A 101 7.12 42.41 -50.94
C ARG A 101 6.88 43.93 -51.00
N ALA A 102 7.77 44.69 -50.32
CA ALA A 102 8.22 46.09 -50.56
C ALA A 102 7.67 47.17 -49.57
N ARG A 103 8.37 48.30 -49.25
CA ARG A 103 9.81 48.71 -49.38
C ARG A 103 10.11 49.97 -48.52
N SER A 104 11.37 50.10 -48.03
CA SER A 104 12.18 51.32 -47.80
C SER A 104 11.70 52.56 -46.99
N GLY A 105 12.56 53.01 -46.04
CA GLY A 105 12.77 54.44 -45.68
C GLY A 105 12.35 54.88 -44.26
N VAL A 106 12.88 55.96 -43.64
CA VAL A 106 14.08 56.82 -43.85
C VAL A 106 14.42 57.57 -42.50
N GLU A 107 15.72 57.76 -42.20
CA GLU A 107 16.36 58.72 -41.25
C GLU A 107 16.12 58.74 -39.70
N ASP A 108 17.14 59.28 -39.01
CA ASP A 108 17.31 59.61 -37.58
C ASP A 108 17.61 61.12 -37.47
N PRO A 109 17.26 61.85 -36.39
CA PRO A 109 18.35 62.33 -35.52
C PRO A 109 18.05 62.54 -34.02
N MET A 110 19.01 62.11 -33.20
CA MET A 110 19.52 62.79 -31.98
C MET A 110 18.58 63.12 -30.80
N LYS A 111 18.94 62.58 -29.61
CA LYS A 111 19.71 63.34 -28.59
C LYS A 111 20.21 62.46 -27.41
N ARG A 112 21.46 62.68 -27.00
CA ARG A 112 22.10 62.23 -25.73
C ARG A 112 22.81 63.42 -25.08
N PRO A 113 23.09 63.35 -23.76
CA PRO A 113 24.49 63.24 -23.30
C PRO A 113 24.66 62.08 -22.28
N THR A 114 25.79 61.39 -22.01
CA THR A 114 27.26 61.68 -21.95
C THR A 114 27.70 62.53 -20.75
N LEU A 115 28.87 62.30 -20.10
CA LEU A 115 29.88 61.21 -20.15
C LEU A 115 29.72 60.32 -18.87
N ALA A 116 30.64 59.50 -18.31
CA ALA A 116 32.02 59.02 -18.57
C ALA A 116 32.16 57.58 -17.99
N ALA A 117 33.08 56.67 -18.35
CA ALA A 117 34.36 56.68 -19.09
C ALA A 117 35.66 56.79 -18.24
N ILE A 118 36.18 55.64 -17.79
CA ILE A 118 37.62 55.35 -17.59
C ILE A 118 37.89 53.97 -18.19
N ALA A 119 39.03 53.79 -18.86
CA ALA A 119 39.52 52.48 -19.31
C ALA A 119 41.03 52.40 -19.05
N SER A 120 41.49 51.28 -18.46
CA SER A 120 42.90 50.92 -18.37
C SER A 120 43.07 49.41 -18.25
N LEU A 121 43.80 48.86 -19.23
CA LEU A 121 44.62 47.65 -19.23
C LEU A 121 44.74 46.88 -17.89
N LEU A 122 44.34 45.61 -17.89
CA LEU A 122 44.79 44.62 -16.91
C LEU A 122 45.18 43.32 -17.62
N VAL A 123 46.28 42.70 -17.17
CA VAL A 123 46.92 41.57 -17.84
C VAL A 123 46.04 40.32 -17.73
N THR A 124 45.76 39.68 -18.87
CA THR A 124 45.25 38.31 -18.90
C THR A 124 46.34 37.35 -18.45
N VAL A 125 46.48 37.20 -17.13
CA VAL A 125 47.12 36.04 -16.54
C VAL A 125 46.23 34.86 -16.90
N PHE A 126 46.66 34.07 -17.88
CA PHE A 126 46.20 32.69 -17.97
C PHE A 126 46.72 32.00 -16.71
N LEU A 127 45.87 31.96 -15.67
CA LEU A 127 45.90 30.80 -14.81
C LEU A 127 45.47 29.65 -15.71
N ASP A 128 46.39 28.74 -15.98
CA ASP A 128 46.01 27.35 -16.12
C ASP A 128 45.37 26.94 -14.80
N ALA A 129 44.07 27.22 -14.69
CA ALA A 129 43.17 26.40 -13.91
C ALA A 129 43.14 25.03 -14.60
N ALA A 130 44.25 24.29 -14.43
CA ALA A 130 44.28 22.86 -14.64
C ALA A 130 43.05 22.34 -13.89
N ALA A 131 42.12 21.75 -14.64
CA ALA A 131 40.93 21.18 -14.06
C ALA A 131 41.42 20.06 -13.13
N VAL A 132 41.51 20.39 -11.84
CA VAL A 132 41.69 19.41 -10.79
C VAL A 132 40.38 18.63 -10.81
N SER A 133 40.35 17.57 -11.61
CA SER A 133 39.31 16.56 -11.55
C SER A 133 39.09 16.29 -10.06
N PRO A 134 37.88 16.52 -9.52
CA PRO A 134 37.65 16.31 -8.11
C PRO A 134 38.07 14.87 -7.84
N VAL A 135 39.07 14.70 -6.97
CA VAL A 135 39.50 13.37 -6.54
C VAL A 135 38.24 12.71 -6.01
N ALA A 136 37.77 11.68 -6.72
CA ALA A 136 36.50 11.05 -6.40
C ALA A 136 36.54 10.69 -4.92
N ALA A 137 35.62 11.27 -4.13
CA ALA A 137 35.71 11.22 -2.68
C ALA A 137 35.70 9.75 -2.26
N ALA A 138 36.85 9.26 -1.79
CA ALA A 138 37.07 7.84 -1.58
C ALA A 138 35.99 7.31 -0.64
N ILE A 139 35.17 6.39 -1.14
CA ILE A 139 34.06 5.84 -0.38
C ILE A 139 34.60 5.00 0.77
N GLN A 140 33.86 5.00 1.87
CA GLN A 140 34.15 4.20 3.05
C GLN A 140 32.92 3.37 3.41
N LEU A 141 33.13 2.38 4.26
CA LEU A 141 32.09 1.48 4.74
C LEU A 141 31.74 1.82 6.20
N GLU A 142 30.45 2.07 6.42
CA GLU A 142 29.82 2.34 7.72
C GLU A 142 29.03 1.10 8.14
N THR A 143 29.55 0.31 9.06
CA THR A 143 28.91 -0.96 9.46
C THR A 143 27.55 -0.73 10.13
N VAL A 144 26.49 -1.25 9.52
CA VAL A 144 25.09 -1.11 9.98
C VAL A 144 24.58 -2.37 10.67
N ALA A 145 25.08 -3.56 10.29
CA ALA A 145 24.80 -4.81 11.01
C ALA A 145 26.04 -5.73 11.05
N THR A 146 26.15 -6.50 12.13
CA THR A 146 27.21 -7.52 12.35
C THR A 146 26.61 -8.79 12.96
N GLY A 147 27.41 -9.86 13.05
CA GLY A 147 26.98 -11.12 13.66
C GLY A 147 25.99 -11.92 12.80
N LEU A 148 25.95 -11.62 11.49
CA LEU A 148 25.16 -12.35 10.50
C LEU A 148 25.89 -13.64 10.11
N THR A 149 25.14 -14.66 9.69
CA THR A 149 25.68 -15.95 9.24
C THR A 149 25.54 -16.06 7.73
N SER A 150 26.65 -15.96 6.98
CA SER A 150 26.68 -15.99 5.51
C SER A 150 25.58 -15.12 4.87
N PRO A 151 25.55 -13.80 5.12
CA PRO A 151 24.58 -12.92 4.49
C PRO A 151 24.83 -12.87 2.98
N LEU A 152 23.76 -12.98 2.20
CA LEU A 152 23.80 -13.00 0.73
C LEU A 152 23.01 -11.87 0.08
N TYR A 153 22.16 -11.13 0.80
CA TYR A 153 21.44 -10.00 0.22
C TYR A 153 20.93 -9.06 1.32
N VAL A 154 20.78 -7.77 1.00
CA VAL A 154 20.04 -6.80 1.81
C VAL A 154 19.14 -5.96 0.91
N THR A 155 17.92 -5.69 1.35
CA THR A 155 16.97 -4.85 0.63
C THR A 155 15.99 -4.19 1.58
N SER A 156 15.08 -3.36 1.08
CA SER A 156 13.97 -2.83 1.85
C SER A 156 12.62 -3.19 1.22
N ALA A 157 11.57 -3.14 2.03
CA ALA A 157 10.21 -3.45 1.61
C ALA A 157 9.55 -2.33 0.79
N ARG A 158 10.18 -1.14 0.72
CA ARG A 158 9.67 0.06 0.02
C ARG A 158 8.28 0.48 0.53
N ASP A 159 7.98 0.19 1.80
CA ASP A 159 6.72 0.55 2.47
C ASP A 159 6.77 1.95 3.10
N GLY A 160 7.96 2.52 3.31
CA GLY A 160 8.21 3.80 3.96
C GLY A 160 8.68 3.67 5.41
N THR A 161 8.94 2.44 5.89
CA THR A 161 9.36 2.16 7.27
C THR A 161 10.88 2.13 7.48
N ASP A 162 11.69 2.34 6.44
CA ASP A 162 13.16 2.18 6.41
C ASP A 162 13.67 0.90 7.09
N ARG A 163 12.90 -0.20 7.02
CA ARG A 163 13.33 -1.50 7.51
C ARG A 163 14.23 -2.17 6.47
N ARG A 164 15.36 -2.71 6.93
CA ARG A 164 16.31 -3.44 6.08
C ARG A 164 16.16 -4.94 6.35
N PHE A 165 15.91 -5.71 5.29
CA PHE A 165 15.72 -7.15 5.34
C PHE A 165 16.97 -7.82 4.78
N ILE A 166 17.60 -8.68 5.58
CA ILE A 166 18.92 -9.27 5.29
C ILE A 166 18.74 -10.78 5.12
N VAL A 167 19.07 -11.30 3.95
CA VAL A 167 19.01 -12.73 3.62
C VAL A 167 20.27 -13.42 4.09
N GLN A 168 20.14 -14.52 4.83
CA GLN A 168 21.22 -15.42 5.22
C GLN A 168 21.10 -16.75 4.47
N GLN A 169 22.21 -17.22 3.89
CA GLN A 169 22.29 -18.40 3.01
C GLN A 169 21.57 -19.65 3.55
N GLY A 170 21.63 -19.88 4.87
CA GLY A 170 21.04 -21.04 5.53
C GLY A 170 19.51 -21.11 5.54
N GLY A 171 18.79 -20.12 4.98
CA GLY A 171 17.32 -20.11 4.97
C GLY A 171 16.69 -19.21 6.03
N VAL A 172 17.37 -18.16 6.46
CA VAL A 172 16.83 -17.19 7.44
C VAL A 172 16.83 -15.80 6.84
N ILE A 173 15.69 -15.10 6.91
CA ILE A 173 15.61 -13.66 6.67
C ILE A 173 15.62 -12.96 8.02
N LYS A 174 16.52 -11.99 8.16
CA LYS A 174 16.62 -11.07 9.29
C LYS A 174 15.93 -9.75 8.94
N VAL A 175 15.39 -9.04 9.93
CA VAL A 175 14.90 -7.66 9.77
C VAL A 175 15.58 -6.74 10.78
N LEU A 176 16.05 -5.59 10.30
CA LEU A 176 16.63 -4.50 11.07
C LEU A 176 15.69 -3.30 11.00
N GLN A 177 15.20 -2.85 12.15
CA GLN A 177 14.37 -1.65 12.27
C GLN A 177 15.23 -0.36 12.21
N PRO A 178 14.68 0.80 11.81
CA PRO A 178 15.41 2.06 11.83
C PRO A 178 16.02 2.37 13.20
N GLY A 179 17.29 2.75 13.22
CA GLY A 179 18.03 3.06 14.45
C GLY A 179 18.37 1.85 15.33
N ALA A 180 17.94 0.63 14.98
CA ALA A 180 18.40 -0.59 15.64
C ALA A 180 19.77 -1.02 15.11
N THR A 181 20.58 -1.66 15.96
CA THR A 181 21.90 -2.24 15.62
C THR A 181 21.91 -3.77 15.62
N THR A 182 20.81 -4.40 16.07
CA THR A 182 20.68 -5.86 16.23
C THR A 182 19.43 -6.33 15.49
N PRO A 183 19.54 -7.14 14.42
CA PRO A 183 18.38 -7.56 13.65
C PRO A 183 17.68 -8.81 14.22
N THR A 184 16.35 -8.80 14.21
CA THR A 184 15.49 -9.93 14.60
C THR A 184 15.30 -10.91 13.44
N VAL A 185 14.71 -12.09 13.69
CA VAL A 185 14.28 -13.01 12.62
C VAL A 185 12.94 -12.53 12.06
N PHE A 186 12.85 -12.44 10.73
CA PHE A 186 11.61 -12.18 9.99
C PHE A 186 11.00 -13.49 9.50
N LEU A 187 11.79 -14.32 8.82
CA LEU A 187 11.40 -15.63 8.29
C LEU A 187 12.48 -16.66 8.62
N ASP A 188 12.07 -17.86 9.01
CA ASP A 188 12.93 -19.05 9.07
C ASP A 188 12.33 -20.16 8.22
N ILE A 189 13.08 -20.57 7.19
CA ILE A 189 12.79 -21.71 6.32
C ILE A 189 13.99 -22.66 6.23
N THR A 190 14.88 -22.67 7.23
CA THR A 190 16.08 -23.54 7.29
C THR A 190 15.78 -25.00 6.95
N ALA A 191 14.66 -25.54 7.45
CA ALA A 191 14.19 -26.91 7.17
C ALA A 191 13.76 -27.18 5.71
N ARG A 192 13.65 -26.16 4.85
CA ARG A 192 13.35 -26.28 3.41
C ARG A 192 14.57 -26.14 2.50
N VAL A 193 15.69 -25.63 3.02
CA VAL A 193 16.80 -25.09 2.21
C VAL A 193 17.99 -26.06 2.15
N LEU A 194 18.53 -26.26 0.94
CA LEU A 194 19.86 -26.82 0.71
C LEU A 194 20.86 -25.66 0.62
N SER A 195 21.72 -25.48 1.63
CA SER A 195 22.69 -24.38 1.66
C SER A 195 24.14 -24.84 1.44
N GLY A 196 24.95 -23.99 0.80
CA GLY A 196 26.40 -24.15 0.69
C GLY A 196 26.89 -24.30 -0.75
N GLY A 197 28.00 -23.62 -1.06
CA GLY A 197 28.36 -23.24 -2.43
C GLY A 197 27.53 -22.03 -2.85
N GLU A 198 27.00 -22.05 -4.07
CA GLU A 198 26.05 -21.05 -4.59
C GLU A 198 24.60 -21.32 -4.18
N ARG A 199 24.35 -22.39 -3.42
CA ARG A 199 23.00 -22.82 -2.99
C ARG A 199 22.61 -22.24 -1.64
N GLY A 200 21.32 -22.02 -1.43
CA GLY A 200 20.78 -21.54 -0.16
C GLY A 200 19.44 -20.84 -0.34
N LEU A 201 19.08 -19.95 0.57
CA LEU A 201 18.16 -18.86 0.30
C LEU A 201 18.96 -17.72 -0.33
N LEU A 202 18.64 -17.39 -1.59
CA LEU A 202 19.50 -16.59 -2.48
C LEU A 202 18.92 -15.21 -2.79
N GLY A 203 17.59 -15.10 -2.84
CA GLY A 203 16.89 -13.87 -3.20
C GLY A 203 15.63 -13.63 -2.36
N LEU A 204 15.28 -12.35 -2.24
CA LEU A 204 14.09 -11.82 -1.56
C LEU A 204 13.61 -10.62 -2.35
N THR A 205 12.31 -10.48 -2.60
CA THR A 205 11.77 -9.20 -3.05
C THR A 205 10.36 -8.98 -2.51
N PHE A 206 9.95 -7.72 -2.41
CA PHE A 206 8.66 -7.29 -1.87
C PHE A 206 7.77 -6.83 -3.03
N HIS A 207 6.49 -7.17 -2.96
CA HIS A 207 5.53 -6.73 -3.98
C HIS A 207 5.51 -5.20 -4.06
N PRO A 208 5.33 -4.57 -5.25
CA PRO A 208 5.14 -3.12 -5.39
C PRO A 208 3.91 -2.55 -4.65
N ARG A 209 3.15 -3.40 -3.95
CA ARG A 209 1.99 -3.06 -3.11
C ARG A 209 2.10 -3.69 -1.71
N TYR A 210 3.29 -4.08 -1.25
CA TYR A 210 3.53 -4.78 0.03
C TYR A 210 2.95 -4.03 1.23
N ALA A 211 3.06 -2.70 1.25
CA ALA A 211 2.46 -1.81 2.26
C ALA A 211 0.92 -1.96 2.41
N VAL A 212 0.25 -2.60 1.44
CA VAL A 212 -1.21 -2.86 1.42
C VAL A 212 -1.52 -4.36 1.42
N ASN A 213 -0.76 -5.18 0.68
CA ASN A 213 -1.08 -6.61 0.46
C ASN A 213 -0.20 -7.60 1.23
N GLY A 214 0.88 -7.14 1.87
CA GLY A 214 1.78 -7.95 2.67
C GLY A 214 2.58 -9.02 1.91
N ARG A 215 2.49 -9.09 0.57
CA ARG A 215 3.09 -10.14 -0.27
C ARG A 215 4.60 -9.93 -0.47
N PHE A 216 5.39 -10.95 -0.20
CA PHE A 216 6.82 -10.96 -0.53
C PHE A 216 7.22 -12.32 -1.09
N PHE A 217 8.33 -12.37 -1.81
CA PHE A 217 8.74 -13.52 -2.61
C PHE A 217 10.17 -13.89 -2.29
N VAL A 218 10.49 -15.17 -2.34
CA VAL A 218 11.83 -15.71 -2.07
C VAL A 218 12.28 -16.65 -3.18
N ASN A 219 13.59 -16.72 -3.42
CA ASN A 219 14.23 -17.69 -4.28
C ASN A 219 15.20 -18.53 -3.46
N TYR A 220 15.00 -19.85 -3.40
CA TYR A 220 15.84 -20.75 -2.62
C TYR A 220 16.08 -22.11 -3.29
N THR A 221 17.20 -22.74 -2.97
CA THR A 221 17.53 -24.12 -3.35
C THR A 221 16.86 -25.10 -2.39
N ARG A 222 16.03 -26.03 -2.90
CA ARG A 222 15.23 -26.96 -2.10
C ARG A 222 16.06 -28.11 -1.50
N GLN A 223 15.83 -28.42 -0.23
CA GLN A 223 16.56 -29.43 0.55
C GLN A 223 16.54 -30.84 -0.07
N THR A 224 15.41 -31.25 -0.64
CA THR A 224 15.15 -32.64 -1.05
C THR A 224 15.91 -33.11 -2.27
N ASP A 225 16.21 -32.19 -3.19
CA ASP A 225 16.60 -32.50 -4.58
C ASP A 225 17.45 -31.41 -5.24
N GLY A 226 17.69 -30.27 -4.58
CA GLY A 226 18.51 -29.18 -5.10
C GLY A 226 17.83 -28.26 -6.12
N ALA A 227 16.55 -28.47 -6.45
CA ALA A 227 15.80 -27.61 -7.37
C ALA A 227 15.70 -26.16 -6.85
N THR A 228 15.76 -25.18 -7.74
CA THR A 228 15.40 -23.78 -7.42
C THR A 228 13.89 -23.68 -7.25
N VAL A 229 13.45 -23.07 -6.15
CA VAL A 229 12.05 -22.74 -5.87
C VAL A 229 11.91 -21.24 -5.75
N VAL A 230 10.92 -20.68 -6.47
CA VAL A 230 10.44 -19.31 -6.23
C VAL A 230 9.06 -19.42 -5.58
N ALA A 231 8.87 -18.76 -4.43
CA ALA A 231 7.64 -18.86 -3.64
C ALA A 231 7.19 -17.51 -3.06
N GLU A 232 5.87 -17.30 -3.00
CA GLU A 232 5.23 -16.24 -2.22
C GLU A 232 5.09 -16.64 -0.75
N TYR A 233 5.33 -15.66 0.12
CA TYR A 233 4.90 -15.60 1.51
C TYR A 233 4.14 -14.29 1.76
N ARG A 234 3.53 -14.18 2.93
CA ARG A 234 2.97 -12.91 3.42
C ARG A 234 3.53 -12.54 4.78
N VAL A 235 3.55 -11.25 5.09
CA VAL A 235 3.80 -10.77 6.47
C VAL A 235 2.70 -11.28 7.42
N SER A 236 3.00 -11.37 8.71
CA SER A 236 2.02 -11.72 9.73
C SER A 236 1.02 -10.57 9.96
N ASP A 237 -0.27 -10.90 10.02
CA ASP A 237 -1.36 -9.96 10.36
C ASP A 237 -1.19 -9.31 11.75
N SER A 238 -0.35 -9.88 12.63
CA SER A 238 -0.19 -9.43 14.03
C SER A 238 1.15 -8.76 14.36
N ASP A 239 2.18 -8.90 13.53
CA ASP A 239 3.48 -8.25 13.70
C ASP A 239 4.14 -8.04 12.33
N PRO A 240 4.33 -6.79 11.87
CA PRO A 240 4.94 -6.53 10.57
C PRO A 240 6.40 -7.00 10.48
N ASN A 241 7.06 -7.32 11.60
CA ASN A 241 8.44 -7.80 11.67
C ASN A 241 8.56 -9.33 11.65
N VAL A 242 7.47 -10.05 11.43
CA VAL A 242 7.43 -11.52 11.35
C VAL A 242 6.66 -11.95 10.10
N ALA A 243 7.17 -12.95 9.38
CA ALA A 243 6.47 -13.57 8.26
C ALA A 243 5.40 -14.57 8.72
N GLY A 244 4.30 -14.64 7.99
CA GLY A 244 3.33 -15.72 8.07
C GLY A 244 3.92 -17.04 7.57
N SER A 245 3.36 -18.16 8.03
CA SER A 245 3.87 -19.51 7.76
C SER A 245 3.38 -20.14 6.43
N ILE A 246 2.41 -19.50 5.76
CA ILE A 246 1.82 -19.97 4.51
C ILE A 246 2.74 -19.64 3.34
N GLU A 247 3.01 -20.64 2.53
CA GLU A 247 3.90 -20.63 1.37
C GLU A 247 3.09 -20.98 0.12
N THR A 248 3.24 -20.21 -0.96
CA THR A 248 2.70 -20.54 -2.29
C THR A 248 3.86 -20.65 -3.27
N ILE A 249 4.23 -21.88 -3.64
CA ILE A 249 5.27 -22.12 -4.65
C ILE A 249 4.77 -21.62 -6.01
N LEU A 250 5.51 -20.70 -6.62
CA LEU A 250 5.25 -20.20 -7.98
C LEU A 250 5.94 -21.07 -9.02
N LEU A 251 7.26 -21.25 -8.88
CA LEU A 251 8.10 -22.00 -9.79
C LEU A 251 8.92 -23.05 -9.05
N THR A 252 9.20 -24.17 -9.72
CA THR A 252 10.18 -25.17 -9.33
C THR A 252 10.97 -25.52 -10.59
N ILE A 253 12.26 -25.17 -10.60
CA ILE A 253 13.17 -25.37 -11.72
C ILE A 253 14.24 -26.36 -11.28
N ALA A 254 14.36 -27.48 -11.98
CA ALA A 254 15.38 -28.50 -11.67
C ALA A 254 16.78 -27.94 -11.91
N GLN A 255 17.73 -28.25 -11.02
CA GLN A 255 19.11 -27.82 -11.12
C GLN A 255 20.02 -29.04 -11.37
N PRO A 256 20.58 -29.21 -12.58
CA PRO A 256 21.41 -30.38 -12.90
C PRO A 256 22.71 -30.48 -12.09
N PHE A 257 23.25 -29.35 -11.62
CA PHE A 257 24.47 -29.29 -10.81
C PHE A 257 24.31 -28.38 -9.58
N ALA A 258 25.32 -28.39 -8.71
CA ALA A 258 25.33 -27.72 -7.41
C ALA A 258 25.77 -26.24 -7.44
N ASN A 259 25.83 -25.65 -8.64
CA ASN A 259 26.41 -24.35 -8.94
C ASN A 259 25.69 -23.70 -10.14
N HIS A 260 25.97 -22.42 -10.40
CA HIS A 260 25.27 -21.53 -11.32
C HIS A 260 23.76 -21.47 -11.07
N ASN A 261 23.40 -21.24 -9.81
CA ASN A 261 22.00 -21.24 -9.38
C ASN A 261 21.31 -19.87 -9.58
N GLY A 262 22.05 -18.81 -9.95
CA GLY A 262 21.57 -17.44 -10.04
C GLY A 262 20.96 -16.99 -8.70
N GLY A 263 19.65 -16.75 -8.69
CA GLY A 263 18.86 -16.68 -7.47
C GLY A 263 18.44 -15.26 -7.06
N MET A 264 18.90 -14.22 -7.75
CA MET A 264 18.35 -12.88 -7.58
C MET A 264 16.91 -12.80 -8.11
N ILE A 265 16.07 -12.04 -7.42
CA ILE A 265 14.70 -11.71 -7.81
C ILE A 265 14.41 -10.25 -7.47
N GLU A 266 13.78 -9.51 -8.38
CA GLU A 266 13.25 -8.16 -8.11
C GLU A 266 12.02 -7.89 -8.99
N PHE A 267 11.15 -6.97 -8.56
CA PHE A 267 10.08 -6.46 -9.41
C PHE A 267 10.58 -5.37 -10.36
N GLY A 268 10.22 -5.48 -11.63
CA GLY A 268 10.48 -4.45 -12.62
C GLY A 268 9.59 -3.21 -12.46
N PRO A 269 9.93 -2.10 -13.16
CA PRO A 269 9.11 -0.89 -13.19
C PRO A 269 7.74 -1.09 -13.89
N ASP A 270 7.58 -2.21 -14.60
CA ASP A 270 6.32 -2.69 -15.18
C ASP A 270 5.41 -3.41 -14.18
N GLY A 271 5.90 -3.74 -12.98
CA GLY A 271 5.16 -4.43 -11.92
C GLY A 271 5.25 -5.95 -11.98
N PHE A 272 6.02 -6.54 -12.90
CA PHE A 272 6.22 -7.99 -13.01
C PHE A 272 7.44 -8.47 -12.21
N LEU A 273 7.45 -9.74 -11.80
CA LEU A 273 8.53 -10.35 -11.04
C LEU A 273 9.60 -10.91 -11.99
N TYR A 274 10.82 -10.38 -11.92
CA TYR A 274 11.97 -10.85 -12.67
C TYR A 274 12.80 -11.83 -11.84
N ILE A 275 13.35 -12.87 -12.48
CA ILE A 275 14.07 -13.97 -11.84
C ILE A 275 15.35 -14.27 -12.63
N GLY A 276 16.50 -14.21 -11.97
CA GLY A 276 17.80 -14.53 -12.55
C GLY A 276 18.12 -16.02 -12.38
N MET A 277 18.25 -16.73 -13.49
CA MET A 277 18.55 -18.16 -13.52
C MET A 277 19.88 -18.38 -14.24
N GLY A 278 20.89 -18.89 -13.53
CA GLY A 278 22.10 -19.39 -14.17
C GLY A 278 21.81 -20.63 -15.03
N ASP A 279 22.78 -21.03 -15.84
CA ASP A 279 22.71 -22.21 -16.72
C ASP A 279 22.46 -23.51 -15.94
N GLY A 280 22.64 -23.51 -14.61
CA GLY A 280 22.45 -24.64 -13.73
C GLY A 280 23.65 -25.57 -13.63
N GLY A 281 24.85 -25.07 -13.98
CA GLY A 281 26.15 -25.51 -13.48
C GLY A 281 26.96 -26.41 -14.40
N SER A 282 28.09 -26.86 -13.87
CA SER A 282 29.23 -27.45 -14.60
C SER A 282 29.92 -26.46 -15.57
N ALA A 283 31.05 -26.88 -16.16
CA ALA A 283 31.80 -26.09 -17.13
C ALA A 283 31.21 -26.20 -18.54
N ASN A 284 31.29 -25.11 -19.32
CA ASN A 284 30.92 -25.01 -20.73
C ASN A 284 29.45 -25.34 -21.04
N ASP A 285 28.53 -25.07 -20.09
CA ASP A 285 27.10 -25.44 -20.08
C ASP A 285 26.80 -26.72 -20.89
N PRO A 286 27.04 -27.91 -20.32
CA PRO A 286 27.03 -29.16 -21.11
C PRO A 286 25.66 -29.49 -21.71
N GLY A 287 24.58 -28.85 -21.28
CA GLY A 287 23.23 -29.01 -21.82
C GLY A 287 22.82 -28.00 -22.89
N ASP A 288 23.65 -26.99 -23.21
CA ASP A 288 23.29 -25.84 -24.07
C ASP A 288 22.07 -25.06 -23.57
N ARG A 289 21.78 -25.16 -22.26
CA ARG A 289 20.57 -24.67 -21.58
C ARG A 289 20.41 -23.17 -21.74
N ALA A 290 21.48 -22.39 -21.66
CA ALA A 290 21.44 -20.94 -21.79
C ALA A 290 20.88 -20.47 -23.14
N GLN A 291 21.26 -21.16 -24.24
CA GLN A 291 20.75 -20.92 -25.59
C GLN A 291 19.43 -21.65 -25.88
N ASN A 292 19.14 -22.76 -25.21
CA ASN A 292 17.88 -23.48 -25.34
C ASN A 292 16.68 -22.65 -24.85
N ILE A 293 15.77 -22.31 -25.75
CA ILE A 293 14.55 -21.53 -25.44
C ILE A 293 13.43 -22.36 -24.79
N ASP A 294 13.52 -23.69 -24.82
CA ASP A 294 12.59 -24.60 -24.13
C ASP A 294 12.97 -24.84 -22.64
N ASP A 295 14.12 -24.33 -22.20
CA ASP A 295 14.63 -24.40 -20.82
C ASP A 295 14.57 -23.04 -20.11
N LEU A 296 14.40 -23.06 -18.79
CA LEU A 296 14.33 -21.88 -17.92
C LEU A 296 15.70 -21.50 -17.32
N LEU A 297 16.73 -22.32 -17.52
CA LEU A 297 18.09 -22.09 -17.06
C LEU A 297 18.92 -21.24 -18.06
N GLY A 298 19.82 -20.41 -17.54
CA GLY A 298 20.64 -19.46 -18.30
C GLY A 298 19.81 -18.34 -18.92
N LYS A 299 18.90 -17.77 -18.12
CA LYS A 299 17.86 -16.81 -18.51
C LYS A 299 17.71 -15.69 -17.48
N ILE A 300 17.15 -14.57 -17.93
CA ILE A 300 16.27 -13.76 -17.08
C ILE A 300 14.83 -14.15 -17.42
N LEU A 301 14.05 -14.53 -16.40
CA LEU A 301 12.62 -14.79 -16.51
C LEU A 301 11.82 -13.58 -16.03
N ARG A 302 10.56 -13.45 -16.46
CA ARG A 302 9.63 -12.38 -16.07
C ARG A 302 8.20 -12.92 -16.03
N ILE A 303 7.58 -12.89 -14.85
CA ILE A 303 6.23 -13.43 -14.60
C ILE A 303 5.30 -12.43 -13.91
N ASP A 304 4.01 -12.52 -14.23
CA ASP A 304 2.92 -11.82 -13.56
C ASP A 304 2.41 -12.67 -12.39
N VAL A 305 2.52 -12.14 -11.17
CA VAL A 305 2.09 -12.78 -9.93
C VAL A 305 0.78 -12.20 -9.38
N ASP A 306 0.18 -11.20 -10.02
CA ASP A 306 -1.16 -10.71 -9.68
C ASP A 306 -2.27 -11.44 -10.45
N HIS A 307 -1.93 -12.19 -11.50
CA HIS A 307 -2.87 -13.01 -12.30
C HIS A 307 -2.48 -14.51 -12.36
N LEU A 308 -3.49 -15.38 -12.45
CA LEU A 308 -3.34 -16.85 -12.44
C LEU A 308 -3.54 -17.43 -13.85
N ASN A 309 -2.63 -18.31 -14.31
CA ASN A 309 -2.86 -19.09 -15.52
C ASN A 309 -3.55 -20.43 -15.19
N GLY A 310 -4.88 -20.39 -15.07
CA GLY A 310 -5.70 -21.57 -14.74
C GLY A 310 -5.46 -22.05 -13.31
N THR A 311 -4.70 -23.14 -13.14
CA THR A 311 -4.26 -23.65 -11.83
C THR A 311 -2.82 -23.26 -11.48
N ILE A 312 -2.10 -22.59 -12.38
CA ILE A 312 -0.74 -22.08 -12.13
C ILE A 312 -0.87 -20.75 -11.35
N PRO A 313 -0.13 -20.57 -10.24
CA PRO A 313 -0.28 -19.40 -9.36
C PRO A 313 0.38 -18.11 -9.88
N TYR A 314 0.72 -18.07 -11.16
CA TYR A 314 1.23 -16.92 -11.90
C TYR A 314 0.77 -17.04 -13.37
N SER A 315 0.97 -16.00 -14.17
CA SER A 315 0.92 -16.04 -15.64
C SER A 315 2.14 -15.35 -16.24
N SER A 316 2.38 -15.48 -17.54
CA SER A 316 3.44 -14.72 -18.23
C SER A 316 2.87 -13.46 -18.88
N PRO A 317 3.59 -12.32 -18.86
CA PRO A 317 3.19 -11.12 -19.60
C PRO A 317 3.05 -11.39 -21.11
N PRO A 318 1.98 -10.90 -21.77
CA PRO A 318 1.75 -11.15 -23.21
C PRO A 318 2.78 -10.54 -24.18
N ASP A 319 3.68 -9.70 -23.68
CA ASP A 319 4.80 -9.09 -24.39
C ASP A 319 6.13 -9.86 -24.23
N ASN A 320 6.18 -10.95 -23.45
CA ASN A 320 7.36 -11.83 -23.40
C ASN A 320 7.63 -12.47 -24.79
N PRO A 321 8.91 -12.61 -25.21
CA PRO A 321 9.30 -13.02 -26.57
C PRO A 321 8.72 -14.36 -27.05
N PHE A 322 8.44 -15.30 -26.14
CA PHE A 322 7.96 -16.64 -26.47
C PHE A 322 6.53 -16.92 -25.93
N PHE A 323 5.71 -15.88 -25.73
CA PHE A 323 4.37 -16.03 -25.17
C PHE A 323 3.39 -16.83 -26.08
N GLY A 324 2.67 -17.76 -25.48
CA GLY A 324 1.45 -18.40 -25.99
C GLY A 324 1.65 -19.42 -27.12
N ALA A 325 1.73 -18.94 -28.36
CA ALA A 325 1.83 -19.78 -29.56
C ALA A 325 3.21 -19.73 -30.23
N THR A 326 4.13 -18.93 -29.67
CA THR A 326 5.51 -18.82 -30.11
C THR A 326 6.34 -19.93 -29.48
N PRO A 327 7.19 -20.67 -30.22
CA PRO A 327 8.03 -21.72 -29.63
C PRO A 327 9.00 -21.19 -28.57
N GLY A 328 9.23 -21.97 -27.51
CA GLY A 328 10.02 -21.59 -26.33
C GLY A 328 9.16 -21.56 -25.06
N ARG A 329 9.71 -20.98 -23.98
CA ARG A 329 9.05 -20.81 -22.69
C ARG A 329 8.47 -19.41 -22.52
N ASP A 330 7.17 -19.31 -22.29
CA ASP A 330 6.44 -18.08 -21.98
C ASP A 330 7.11 -17.23 -20.88
N GLU A 331 7.78 -17.85 -19.90
CA GLU A 331 8.38 -17.16 -18.76
C GLU A 331 9.67 -16.40 -19.09
N ILE A 332 10.33 -16.64 -20.23
CA ILE A 332 11.62 -16.03 -20.57
C ILE A 332 11.45 -14.56 -20.97
N TYR A 333 12.28 -13.69 -20.39
CA TYR A 333 12.48 -12.30 -20.83
C TYR A 333 13.73 -12.15 -21.72
N ALA A 334 14.85 -12.78 -21.33
CA ALA A 334 16.12 -12.76 -22.03
C ALA A 334 16.88 -14.09 -21.84
N SER A 335 17.78 -14.42 -22.78
CA SER A 335 18.51 -15.69 -22.83
C SER A 335 20.02 -15.53 -22.95
N GLY A 336 20.77 -16.64 -22.90
CA GLY A 336 22.22 -16.62 -23.04
C GLY A 336 22.96 -16.07 -21.82
N MET A 337 22.41 -16.25 -20.62
CA MET A 337 23.06 -15.93 -19.34
C MET A 337 23.82 -17.15 -18.81
N ARG A 338 24.90 -16.94 -18.05
CA ARG A 338 25.69 -18.00 -17.41
C ARG A 338 25.31 -18.25 -15.96
N ASN A 339 25.37 -17.22 -15.14
CA ASN A 339 25.06 -17.20 -13.71
C ASN A 339 24.81 -15.74 -13.24
N PRO A 340 23.66 -15.13 -13.59
CA PRO A 340 23.34 -13.76 -13.26
C PRO A 340 23.11 -13.64 -11.74
N TRP A 341 24.17 -13.30 -11.02
CA TRP A 341 24.24 -13.44 -9.57
C TRP A 341 23.49 -12.31 -8.86
N ARG A 342 23.68 -11.06 -9.28
CA ARG A 342 22.81 -9.93 -8.90
C ARG A 342 22.48 -9.08 -10.10
N PHE A 343 21.28 -8.57 -10.08
CA PHE A 343 20.78 -7.55 -10.99
C PHE A 343 19.98 -6.52 -10.21
N SER A 344 19.74 -5.36 -10.81
CA SER A 344 18.81 -4.36 -10.29
C SER A 344 18.25 -3.49 -11.41
N PHE A 345 17.10 -2.89 -11.15
CA PHE A 345 16.54 -1.85 -12.03
C PHE A 345 16.98 -0.46 -11.58
N ASP A 346 17.44 0.37 -12.51
CA ASP A 346 17.64 1.79 -12.23
C ASP A 346 16.28 2.47 -11.99
N ARG A 347 16.06 2.87 -10.73
CA ARG A 347 14.85 3.57 -10.25
C ARG A 347 14.54 4.90 -10.94
N ALA A 348 15.41 5.41 -11.81
CA ALA A 348 15.19 6.62 -12.59
C ALA A 348 14.84 6.39 -14.07
N THR A 349 15.30 5.29 -14.67
CA THR A 349 15.14 5.01 -16.12
C THR A 349 14.36 3.73 -16.41
N GLY A 350 14.42 2.74 -15.52
CA GLY A 350 13.90 1.39 -15.73
C GLY A 350 14.89 0.44 -16.41
N ASP A 351 16.14 0.85 -16.64
CA ASP A 351 17.17 -0.01 -17.22
C ASP A 351 17.56 -1.15 -16.26
N LEU A 352 17.62 -2.38 -16.76
CA LEU A 352 17.98 -3.58 -16.00
C LEU A 352 19.49 -3.84 -16.13
N TYR A 353 20.23 -3.61 -15.05
CA TYR A 353 21.65 -3.94 -14.95
C TYR A 353 21.81 -5.34 -14.37
N VAL A 354 22.53 -6.23 -15.06
CA VAL A 354 22.84 -7.59 -14.58
C VAL A 354 24.34 -7.74 -14.44
N GLY A 355 24.83 -8.33 -13.34
CA GLY A 355 26.18 -8.87 -13.26
C GLY A 355 26.16 -10.38 -13.46
N ASP A 356 26.78 -10.85 -14.52
CA ASP A 356 26.88 -12.26 -14.87
C ASP A 356 28.30 -12.79 -14.58
N VAL A 357 28.38 -13.90 -13.86
CA VAL A 357 29.63 -14.47 -13.38
C VAL A 357 30.29 -15.30 -14.47
N GLY A 358 31.57 -15.02 -14.74
CA GLY A 358 32.38 -15.65 -15.76
C GLY A 358 32.68 -17.13 -15.52
N GLN A 359 33.23 -17.80 -16.56
CA GLN A 359 33.68 -19.18 -16.41
C GLN A 359 35.03 -19.30 -15.73
N GLY A 360 35.95 -18.39 -16.06
CA GLY A 360 37.31 -18.40 -15.51
C GLY A 360 38.29 -17.51 -16.25
N ALA A 361 37.81 -16.64 -17.14
CA ALA A 361 38.62 -15.66 -17.85
C ALA A 361 38.06 -14.24 -17.71
N TRP A 362 36.74 -14.07 -17.89
CA TRP A 362 36.09 -12.75 -18.00
C TRP A 362 34.77 -12.67 -17.23
N GLU A 363 34.61 -11.60 -16.46
CA GLU A 363 33.39 -11.25 -15.74
C GLU A 363 32.72 -10.04 -16.39
N GLU A 364 31.37 -9.95 -16.34
CA GLU A 364 30.64 -8.98 -17.16
C GLU A 364 29.43 -8.28 -16.49
N ILE A 365 29.13 -7.07 -16.95
CA ILE A 365 27.91 -6.32 -16.63
C ILE A 365 27.12 -6.05 -17.92
N ASP A 366 25.86 -6.45 -17.94
CA ASP A 366 24.93 -6.26 -19.05
C ASP A 366 23.85 -5.20 -18.79
N LEU A 367 23.39 -4.56 -19.87
CA LEU A 367 22.08 -3.91 -19.93
C LEU A 367 21.10 -4.87 -20.61
N VAL A 368 20.21 -5.44 -19.80
CA VAL A 368 19.35 -6.53 -20.24
C VAL A 368 18.01 -6.03 -20.73
N THR A 369 17.64 -6.43 -21.95
CA THR A 369 16.46 -5.96 -22.66
C THR A 369 15.60 -7.11 -23.16
N LEU A 370 14.30 -6.87 -23.31
CA LEU A 370 13.29 -7.82 -23.78
C LEU A 370 13.70 -8.53 -25.08
N GLY A 371 13.80 -9.86 -25.04
CA GLY A 371 14.19 -10.69 -26.17
C GLY A 371 15.70 -10.74 -26.46
N GLY A 372 16.54 -10.09 -25.66
CA GLY A 372 17.99 -10.11 -25.83
C GLY A 372 18.60 -11.49 -25.57
N ASN A 373 19.68 -11.81 -26.30
CA ASN A 373 20.50 -13.00 -26.12
C ASN A 373 21.94 -12.57 -25.82
N TYR A 374 22.44 -12.93 -24.64
CA TYR A 374 23.72 -12.45 -24.09
C TYR A 374 24.88 -13.41 -24.35
N GLY A 375 24.65 -14.43 -25.18
CA GLY A 375 25.72 -15.13 -25.90
C GLY A 375 26.41 -16.26 -25.16
N TRP A 376 26.25 -16.42 -23.84
CA TRP A 376 26.72 -17.64 -23.16
C TRP A 376 25.97 -18.85 -23.74
N ARG A 377 26.64 -19.94 -24.16
CA ARG A 377 28.06 -20.30 -23.97
C ARG A 377 28.99 -20.05 -25.17
N LEU A 378 28.55 -19.38 -26.23
CA LEU A 378 29.40 -19.10 -27.39
C LEU A 378 30.45 -18.01 -27.09
N PHE A 379 30.13 -17.11 -26.16
CA PHE A 379 30.98 -16.05 -25.66
C PHE A 379 31.03 -16.05 -24.12
N GLU A 380 32.10 -15.49 -23.55
CA GLU A 380 32.33 -15.18 -22.13
C GLU A 380 32.93 -13.76 -22.11
N GLY A 381 32.20 -12.75 -21.62
CA GLY A 381 32.45 -11.37 -22.07
C GLY A 381 32.23 -11.25 -23.58
N ASN A 382 32.96 -10.36 -24.28
CA ASN A 382 32.99 -10.38 -25.75
C ASN A 382 33.85 -11.50 -26.36
N HIS A 383 34.35 -12.45 -25.57
CA HIS A 383 35.38 -13.40 -26.00
C HIS A 383 34.82 -14.77 -26.40
N CYS A 384 35.07 -15.19 -27.64
CA CYS A 384 34.69 -16.49 -28.19
C CYS A 384 35.26 -17.66 -27.37
N THR A 385 34.39 -18.53 -26.86
CA THR A 385 34.75 -19.73 -26.07
C THR A 385 35.27 -20.88 -26.92
N ASN A 386 35.05 -20.83 -28.25
CA ASN A 386 35.29 -21.90 -29.22
C ASN A 386 34.38 -23.15 -29.02
N LEU A 387 33.29 -23.03 -28.26
CA LEU A 387 32.29 -24.09 -28.06
C LEU A 387 31.28 -24.24 -29.22
N GLY A 388 31.48 -23.49 -30.30
CA GLY A 388 30.68 -23.48 -31.51
C GLY A 388 31.33 -22.61 -32.59
N ALA A 389 30.54 -22.10 -33.52
CA ALA A 389 31.05 -21.23 -34.59
C ALA A 389 31.43 -19.81 -34.12
N CYS A 390 31.11 -19.44 -32.87
CA CYS A 390 31.21 -18.08 -32.34
C CYS A 390 30.59 -17.02 -33.28
N ASP A 391 29.39 -17.32 -33.78
CA ASP A 391 28.59 -16.36 -34.53
C ASP A 391 27.98 -15.35 -33.54
N ALA A 392 28.27 -14.06 -33.73
CA ALA A 392 27.74 -12.96 -32.94
C ALA A 392 26.39 -12.43 -33.47
N THR A 393 25.84 -13.03 -34.53
CA THR A 393 24.61 -12.56 -35.18
C THR A 393 23.41 -12.67 -34.23
N GLY A 394 22.87 -11.52 -33.82
CA GLY A 394 21.73 -11.43 -32.91
C GLY A 394 22.09 -11.51 -31.42
N LEU A 395 23.39 -11.51 -31.08
CA LEU A 395 23.85 -11.42 -29.69
C LEU A 395 24.00 -9.95 -29.25
N THR A 396 23.79 -9.73 -27.96
CA THR A 396 24.13 -8.50 -27.25
C THR A 396 25.38 -8.77 -26.40
N PHE A 397 26.32 -7.82 -26.36
CA PHE A 397 27.53 -7.89 -25.54
C PHE A 397 27.45 -6.94 -24.34
N PRO A 398 28.21 -7.22 -23.26
CA PRO A 398 28.17 -6.43 -22.04
C PRO A 398 28.64 -4.99 -22.23
N ILE A 399 28.16 -4.12 -21.34
CA ILE A 399 28.57 -2.70 -21.30
C ILE A 399 29.94 -2.49 -20.64
N VAL A 400 30.39 -3.45 -19.83
CA VAL A 400 31.76 -3.53 -19.32
C VAL A 400 32.10 -4.97 -18.93
N GLU A 401 33.35 -5.36 -19.15
CA GLU A 401 33.93 -6.65 -18.72
C GLU A 401 35.23 -6.42 -17.93
N TYR A 402 35.70 -7.43 -17.18
CA TYR A 402 37.07 -7.46 -16.67
C TYR A 402 37.62 -8.88 -16.55
N GLY A 403 38.94 -9.02 -16.71
CA GLY A 403 39.63 -10.31 -16.56
C GLY A 403 40.16 -10.57 -15.16
N HIS A 404 40.41 -11.84 -14.82
CA HIS A 404 40.87 -12.35 -13.50
C HIS A 404 42.29 -11.89 -13.07
N SER A 405 42.82 -10.83 -13.67
CA SER A 405 44.05 -10.17 -13.23
C SER A 405 43.92 -9.58 -11.83
N GLY A 406 45.02 -9.53 -11.06
CA GLY A 406 45.05 -8.93 -9.72
C GLY A 406 44.49 -9.80 -8.59
N GLY A 407 43.90 -10.97 -8.90
CA GLY A 407 43.24 -11.84 -7.91
C GLY A 407 41.70 -11.79 -7.97
N ARG A 408 41.15 -11.02 -8.91
CA ARG A 408 39.72 -11.01 -9.27
C ARG A 408 39.28 -12.40 -9.76
N CYS A 409 38.02 -12.75 -9.54
CA CYS A 409 37.54 -14.11 -9.85
C CYS A 409 36.04 -14.26 -10.13
N SER A 410 35.21 -13.29 -9.75
CA SER A 410 33.75 -13.43 -9.77
C SER A 410 33.11 -12.07 -9.51
N ILE A 411 32.30 -11.58 -10.45
CA ILE A 411 31.57 -10.31 -10.29
C ILE A 411 30.31 -10.48 -9.46
N THR A 412 30.08 -9.54 -8.55
CA THR A 412 28.93 -9.61 -7.65
C THR A 412 27.66 -8.98 -8.26
N GLY A 413 27.79 -8.17 -9.32
CA GLY A 413 26.73 -7.25 -9.76
C GLY A 413 26.46 -6.14 -8.73
N GLY A 414 25.42 -5.31 -8.94
CA GLY A 414 25.12 -4.20 -8.03
C GLY A 414 24.00 -3.26 -8.47
N TYR A 415 24.15 -1.96 -8.15
CA TYR A 415 23.06 -0.95 -8.19
C TYR A 415 23.50 0.40 -8.77
N VAL A 416 22.57 1.08 -9.46
CA VAL A 416 22.74 2.50 -9.80
C VAL A 416 22.47 3.36 -8.57
N TYR A 417 23.45 4.18 -8.16
CA TYR A 417 23.29 5.10 -7.04
C TYR A 417 22.22 6.15 -7.36
N ARG A 418 21.09 6.07 -6.66
CA ARG A 418 19.97 7.02 -6.71
C ARG A 418 19.66 7.62 -5.33
N GLY A 419 20.66 7.60 -4.45
CA GLY A 419 20.55 7.85 -3.02
C GLY A 419 20.35 9.30 -2.59
N ALA A 420 19.59 9.43 -1.52
CA ALA A 420 19.23 10.63 -0.80
C ALA A 420 20.38 11.52 -0.32
N ARG A 421 21.51 10.94 0.11
CA ARG A 421 22.60 11.65 0.80
C ARG A 421 23.63 12.25 -0.16
N SER A 422 23.50 12.00 -1.47
CA SER A 422 24.49 12.38 -2.49
C SER A 422 25.91 11.86 -2.20
N THR A 423 26.00 10.68 -1.57
CA THR A 423 27.24 9.96 -1.24
C THR A 423 28.10 9.69 -2.47
N LEU A 424 27.45 9.49 -3.63
CA LEU A 424 28.05 9.34 -4.95
C LEU A 424 27.29 10.20 -5.97
N PRO A 425 27.87 10.48 -7.15
CA PRO A 425 27.14 11.10 -8.26
C PRO A 425 25.93 10.26 -8.67
N GLY A 426 24.75 10.86 -8.71
CA GLY A 426 23.50 10.17 -9.05
C GLY A 426 23.54 9.61 -10.48
N GLY A 427 23.43 8.29 -10.63
CA GLY A 427 23.59 7.60 -11.92
C GLY A 427 24.90 6.82 -12.08
N THR A 428 25.80 6.86 -11.10
CA THR A 428 26.94 5.94 -11.03
C THR A 428 26.45 4.53 -10.68
N TYR A 429 26.73 3.53 -11.53
CA TYR A 429 26.53 2.12 -11.19
C TYR A 429 27.66 1.63 -10.29
N VAL A 430 27.32 0.92 -9.21
CA VAL A 430 28.25 0.45 -8.17
C VAL A 430 28.09 -1.05 -8.03
N TYR A 431 29.20 -1.78 -8.16
CA TYR A 431 29.28 -3.24 -8.09
C TYR A 431 30.63 -3.68 -7.50
N GLY A 432 30.93 -4.97 -7.43
CA GLY A 432 32.16 -5.47 -6.82
C GLY A 432 32.65 -6.80 -7.38
N ASP A 433 33.85 -7.20 -6.97
CA ASP A 433 34.42 -8.54 -7.17
C ASP A 433 34.47 -9.30 -5.83
N TYR A 434 33.99 -10.54 -5.83
CA TYR A 434 33.84 -11.37 -4.65
C TYR A 434 35.17 -11.84 -4.03
N CYS A 435 36.22 -12.06 -4.83
CA CYS A 435 37.50 -12.58 -4.32
C CYS A 435 38.38 -11.49 -3.71
N THR A 436 38.46 -10.34 -4.38
CA THR A 436 39.31 -9.21 -3.96
C THR A 436 38.63 -8.33 -2.90
N GLY A 437 37.31 -8.16 -3.00
CA GLY A 437 36.62 -7.10 -2.27
C GLY A 437 36.79 -5.72 -2.88
N GLU A 438 37.28 -5.61 -4.11
CA GLU A 438 37.23 -4.36 -4.88
C GLU A 438 35.77 -3.97 -5.15
N VAL A 439 35.42 -2.73 -4.79
CA VAL A 439 34.15 -2.07 -5.15
C VAL A 439 34.43 -1.11 -6.30
N PHE A 440 33.74 -1.31 -7.40
CA PHE A 440 33.87 -0.54 -8.63
C PHE A 440 32.76 0.50 -8.75
N THR A 441 33.08 1.58 -9.46
CA THR A 441 32.11 2.54 -9.98
C THR A 441 32.17 2.54 -11.51
N LEU A 442 31.01 2.66 -12.16
CA LEU A 442 30.85 2.81 -13.59
C LEU A 442 29.97 4.02 -13.88
N SER A 443 30.49 5.01 -14.60
CA SER A 443 29.75 6.22 -15.00
C SER A 443 29.88 6.43 -16.50
N GLY A 444 28.80 6.16 -17.24
CA GLY A 444 28.91 5.92 -18.68
C GLY A 444 29.79 4.69 -18.93
N SER A 445 30.80 4.81 -19.78
CA SER A 445 31.83 3.76 -19.99
C SER A 445 33.06 3.89 -19.08
N ALA A 446 33.09 4.84 -18.14
CA ALA A 446 34.24 5.04 -17.26
C ALA A 446 34.15 4.13 -16.01
N GLN A 447 34.86 3.00 -16.05
CA GLN A 447 35.09 2.11 -14.90
C GLN A 447 36.23 2.64 -14.02
N ALA A 448 36.06 2.59 -12.69
CA ALA A 448 37.13 2.84 -11.72
C ALA A 448 36.95 1.97 -10.46
N VAL A 449 38.07 1.58 -9.82
CA VAL A 449 38.05 1.03 -8.45
C VAL A 449 37.83 2.20 -7.49
N ALA A 450 36.75 2.14 -6.71
CA ALA A 450 36.39 3.18 -5.74
C ALA A 450 36.84 2.86 -4.31
N LEU A 451 36.97 1.57 -3.98
CA LEU A 451 37.43 1.08 -2.68
C LEU A 451 37.97 -0.36 -2.81
N ASP A 452 39.04 -0.67 -2.10
CA ASP A 452 39.38 -2.04 -1.69
C ASP A 452 38.83 -2.25 -0.26
N SER A 453 37.86 -3.15 -0.10
CA SER A 453 37.14 -3.34 1.16
C SER A 453 37.73 -4.45 2.05
N SER A 454 38.59 -5.31 1.52
CA SER A 454 38.97 -6.62 2.11
C SER A 454 37.80 -7.58 2.46
N LEU A 455 36.56 -7.27 2.07
CA LEU A 455 35.41 -8.14 2.26
C LEU A 455 35.29 -9.14 1.11
N ASN A 456 34.83 -10.37 1.40
CA ASN A 456 34.20 -11.18 0.35
C ASN A 456 32.80 -10.63 0.08
N VAL A 457 32.69 -9.78 -0.94
CA VAL A 457 31.48 -9.02 -1.30
C VAL A 457 30.46 -9.98 -1.93
N SER A 458 29.57 -10.54 -1.12
CA SER A 458 28.57 -11.52 -1.56
C SER A 458 27.38 -10.88 -2.28
N SER A 459 27.09 -9.61 -2.01
CA SER A 459 26.03 -8.84 -2.66
C SER A 459 26.17 -7.35 -2.40
N PHE A 460 25.43 -6.57 -3.17
CA PHE A 460 25.03 -5.21 -2.78
C PHE A 460 23.56 -5.20 -2.37
N GLY A 461 23.05 -4.02 -2.00
CA GLY A 461 21.64 -3.75 -1.75
C GLY A 461 21.38 -2.25 -1.61
N GLU A 462 20.11 -1.85 -1.50
CA GLU A 462 19.73 -0.46 -1.22
C GLU A 462 18.62 -0.36 -0.15
N ASP A 463 18.55 0.80 0.50
CA ASP A 463 17.40 1.19 1.35
C ASP A 463 16.36 2.02 0.59
N GLU A 464 15.28 2.42 1.26
CA GLU A 464 14.16 3.12 0.62
C GLU A 464 14.58 4.48 0.04
N ALA A 465 15.53 5.13 0.71
CA ALA A 465 16.15 6.39 0.33
C ALA A 465 17.18 6.24 -0.81
N GLY A 466 17.54 4.99 -1.16
CA GLY A 466 18.47 4.66 -2.24
C GLY A 466 19.94 4.72 -1.83
N GLU A 467 20.27 4.74 -0.53
CA GLU A 467 21.65 4.55 -0.10
C GLU A 467 22.07 3.11 -0.33
N LEU A 468 23.30 2.91 -0.81
CA LEU A 468 23.80 1.60 -1.19
C LEU A 468 24.57 0.92 -0.05
N TYR A 469 24.47 -0.40 -0.04
CA TYR A 469 25.03 -1.28 0.96
C TYR A 469 25.91 -2.34 0.30
N VAL A 470 27.00 -2.69 0.97
CA VAL A 470 27.86 -3.84 0.68
C VAL A 470 27.52 -4.94 1.69
N VAL A 471 27.37 -6.17 1.21
CA VAL A 471 27.15 -7.36 2.04
C VAL A 471 28.44 -8.16 2.09
N GLY A 472 29.05 -8.25 3.28
CA GLY A 472 30.25 -9.04 3.51
C GLY A 472 29.89 -10.46 3.96
N LEU A 473 30.26 -11.49 3.20
CA LEU A 473 29.95 -12.90 3.54
C LEU A 473 30.45 -13.31 4.93
N GLY A 474 31.50 -12.64 5.44
CA GLY A 474 32.02 -12.79 6.80
C GLY A 474 31.07 -12.36 7.93
N GLY A 475 29.88 -11.82 7.62
CA GLY A 475 28.82 -11.57 8.60
C GLY A 475 28.47 -10.10 8.83
N THR A 476 28.74 -9.22 7.86
CA THR A 476 28.48 -7.77 7.95
C THR A 476 27.54 -7.27 6.86
N VAL A 477 26.85 -6.17 7.16
CA VAL A 477 26.18 -5.32 6.17
C VAL A 477 26.61 -3.89 6.45
N ASP A 478 27.23 -3.27 5.45
CA ASP A 478 27.95 -2.01 5.58
C ASP A 478 27.41 -0.99 4.57
N ARG A 479 27.04 0.21 5.03
CA ARG A 479 26.57 1.29 4.17
C ARG A 479 27.75 2.00 3.52
N ILE A 480 27.62 2.30 2.23
CA ILE A 480 28.57 3.16 1.50
C ILE A 480 28.41 4.60 2.00
N THR A 481 29.51 5.26 2.35
CA THR A 481 29.55 6.62 2.90
C THR A 481 30.82 7.37 2.41
N THR A 482 30.94 8.66 2.73
CA THR A 482 32.17 9.47 2.46
C THR A 482 33.04 9.61 3.71
N SER A 483 34.23 10.21 3.56
CA SER A 483 35.08 10.63 4.69
C SER A 483 35.24 12.16 4.73
N PRO A 484 34.81 12.87 5.79
CA PRO A 484 33.98 12.36 6.89
C PRO A 484 32.58 11.91 6.38
N PRO A 485 31.83 11.11 7.16
CA PRO A 485 30.47 10.74 6.81
C PRO A 485 29.56 11.98 6.71
N PRO A 486 28.58 12.01 5.79
CA PRO A 486 27.56 13.05 5.79
C PRO A 486 26.77 13.01 7.11
N PRO A 487 26.41 14.16 7.70
CA PRO A 487 25.65 14.19 8.95
C PRO A 487 24.36 13.36 8.84
N PRO A 488 23.89 12.73 9.94
CA PRO A 488 22.67 11.93 9.92
C PRO A 488 21.45 12.83 9.73
N CYS A 489 20.55 12.43 8.83
CA CYS A 489 19.36 13.20 8.51
C CYS A 489 18.32 13.20 9.64
N SER A 490 17.86 14.40 10.02
CA SER A 490 16.72 14.61 10.92
C SER A 490 15.44 14.80 10.09
N TYR A 491 14.31 14.22 10.49
CA TYR A 491 13.04 14.33 9.77
C TYR A 491 11.89 14.66 10.74
N SER A 492 10.99 15.53 10.31
CA SER A 492 9.77 15.88 11.06
C SER A 492 8.63 16.26 10.13
N ILE A 493 7.41 15.82 10.43
CA ILE A 493 6.21 16.09 9.62
C ILE A 493 5.19 16.96 10.37
N ALA A 494 4.49 17.84 9.64
CA ALA A 494 3.44 18.70 10.19
C ALA A 494 2.26 18.86 9.20
N PRO A 495 1.00 18.61 9.61
CA PRO A 495 0.61 17.96 10.87
C PRO A 495 1.03 16.47 10.90
N ALA A 496 0.86 15.80 12.04
CA ALA A 496 1.11 14.35 12.17
C ALA A 496 -0.07 13.46 11.70
N GLY A 497 -1.19 14.07 11.32
CA GLY A 497 -2.36 13.38 10.78
C GLY A 497 -3.51 14.32 10.44
N GLN A 498 -4.52 13.80 9.75
CA GLN A 498 -5.73 14.54 9.34
C GLN A 498 -6.96 13.61 9.26
N SER A 499 -8.13 14.15 9.59
CA SER A 499 -9.42 13.44 9.50
C SER A 499 -10.26 13.92 8.32
N PHE A 500 -10.98 12.98 7.68
CA PHE A 500 -11.84 13.21 6.51
C PHE A 500 -13.25 12.67 6.72
N GLY A 501 -14.22 13.27 6.02
CA GLY A 501 -15.56 12.71 5.87
C GLY A 501 -15.61 11.49 4.96
N ASP A 502 -16.78 10.86 4.89
CA ASP A 502 -17.07 9.75 3.98
C ASP A 502 -16.81 10.09 2.50
N GLY A 503 -17.09 11.33 2.07
CA GLY A 503 -16.78 11.82 0.72
C GLY A 503 -15.28 11.92 0.39
N GLY A 504 -14.37 11.78 1.36
CA GLY A 504 -12.93 11.92 1.16
C GLY A 504 -12.49 13.36 0.91
N GLY A 505 -11.48 13.56 0.05
CA GLY A 505 -11.00 14.88 -0.35
C GLY A 505 -9.48 14.99 -0.51
N GLY A 506 -8.99 16.19 -0.83
CA GLY A 506 -7.55 16.49 -0.84
C GLY A 506 -7.03 16.92 0.53
N GLY A 507 -5.79 16.57 0.85
CA GLY A 507 -5.07 17.01 2.04
C GLY A 507 -3.60 17.32 1.77
N SER A 508 -2.92 17.84 2.80
CA SER A 508 -1.51 18.19 2.71
C SER A 508 -0.78 18.06 4.04
N LEU A 509 0.53 17.75 3.95
CA LEU A 509 1.48 17.74 5.06
C LEU A 509 2.79 18.37 4.58
N SER A 510 3.62 18.85 5.51
CA SER A 510 4.97 19.34 5.22
C SER A 510 6.01 18.50 5.95
N LEU A 511 7.11 18.18 5.27
CA LEU A 511 8.33 17.59 5.84
C LEU A 511 9.36 18.70 6.06
N THR A 512 9.96 18.74 7.25
CA THR A 512 11.14 19.57 7.55
C THR A 512 12.33 18.65 7.84
N THR A 513 13.47 18.94 7.23
CA THR A 513 14.75 18.22 7.36
C THR A 513 15.91 19.21 7.15
N GLU A 514 17.13 18.79 7.49
CA GLU A 514 18.35 19.58 7.38
C GLU A 514 19.12 19.26 6.09
N GLY A 515 19.59 20.30 5.38
CA GLY A 515 20.34 20.15 4.13
C GLY A 515 19.54 19.45 3.01
N ASP A 516 20.26 18.78 2.11
CA ASP A 516 19.69 18.05 0.97
C ASP A 516 19.28 16.61 1.34
N CYS A 517 18.90 16.37 2.60
CA CYS A 517 18.50 15.05 3.09
C CYS A 517 17.29 14.50 2.31
N GLY A 518 17.53 13.43 1.56
CA GLY A 518 16.56 12.81 0.66
C GLY A 518 15.63 11.77 1.29
N TRP A 519 14.43 11.71 0.74
CA TRP A 519 13.30 10.98 1.30
C TRP A 519 12.41 10.37 0.22
N LEU A 520 11.66 9.35 0.63
CA LEU A 520 10.58 8.73 -0.14
C LEU A 520 9.29 8.83 0.67
N ALA A 521 8.17 8.98 -0.03
CA ALA A 521 6.83 9.03 0.53
C ALA A 521 5.94 7.94 -0.08
N ALA A 522 5.43 7.05 0.76
CA ALA A 522 4.61 5.89 0.39
C ALA A 522 3.32 5.87 1.21
N SER A 523 2.26 5.21 0.72
CA SER A 523 1.02 5.02 1.49
C SER A 523 0.70 3.54 1.69
N HIS A 524 0.25 3.22 2.90
CA HIS A 524 -0.17 1.89 3.33
C HIS A 524 -1.69 1.68 3.15
N ALA A 525 -2.34 2.47 2.30
CA ALA A 525 -3.77 2.38 2.05
C ALA A 525 -4.07 2.63 0.56
N ASP A 526 -4.75 1.67 -0.07
CA ASP A 526 -5.22 1.76 -1.46
C ASP A 526 -6.19 2.92 -1.72
N TRP A 527 -6.90 3.37 -0.68
CA TRP A 527 -7.79 4.52 -0.70
C TRP A 527 -7.11 5.88 -0.43
N ILE A 528 -5.77 5.92 -0.32
CA ILE A 528 -4.98 7.16 -0.17
C ILE A 528 -3.94 7.23 -1.30
N THR A 529 -3.92 8.34 -2.04
CA THR A 529 -3.00 8.53 -3.17
C THR A 529 -2.17 9.78 -2.97
N ILE A 530 -0.86 9.62 -2.76
CA ILE A 530 0.10 10.73 -2.72
C ILE A 530 0.17 11.30 -4.13
N THR A 531 -0.22 12.57 -4.28
CA THR A 531 -0.38 13.22 -5.59
C THR A 531 0.91 13.84 -6.06
N SER A 532 1.60 14.58 -5.17
CA SER A 532 2.98 15.06 -5.38
C SER A 532 3.53 15.69 -4.10
N PRO A 533 4.84 15.59 -3.79
CA PRO A 533 5.82 14.70 -4.41
C PRO A 533 5.87 13.32 -3.73
N THR A 534 6.39 12.29 -4.43
CA THR A 534 6.61 10.94 -3.88
C THR A 534 8.07 10.64 -3.52
N ARG A 535 9.02 11.44 -4.01
CA ARG A 535 10.44 11.43 -3.62
C ARG A 535 11.05 12.82 -3.77
N GLY A 536 12.15 13.10 -3.08
CA GLY A 536 12.88 14.36 -3.20
C GLY A 536 13.98 14.50 -2.17
N ALA A 537 14.46 15.75 -1.99
CA ALA A 537 15.53 16.13 -1.07
C ALA A 537 15.21 17.47 -0.40
N GLY A 538 15.66 17.65 0.84
CA GLY A 538 15.37 18.84 1.65
C GLY A 538 13.90 18.94 2.08
N GLY A 539 13.52 20.08 2.66
CA GLY A 539 12.15 20.32 3.13
C GLY A 539 11.14 20.39 1.98
N ALA A 540 9.96 19.79 2.15
CA ALA A 540 8.97 19.67 1.08
C ALA A 540 7.52 19.73 1.59
N ALA A 541 6.62 20.23 0.74
CA ALA A 541 5.18 20.21 0.96
C ALA A 541 4.52 19.14 0.07
N PHE A 542 3.70 18.30 0.68
CA PHE A 542 3.07 17.14 0.06
C PHE A 542 1.57 17.38 -0.11
N THR A 543 1.05 16.86 -1.21
CA THR A 543 -0.38 16.81 -1.52
C THR A 543 -0.78 15.36 -1.71
N TYR A 544 -1.94 15.00 -1.16
CA TYR A 544 -2.50 13.66 -1.30
C TYR A 544 -4.02 13.73 -1.42
N ALA A 545 -4.61 12.69 -2.03
CA ALA A 545 -6.04 12.50 -2.16
C ALA A 545 -6.52 11.32 -1.30
N VAL A 546 -7.71 11.46 -0.73
CA VAL A 546 -8.42 10.43 0.05
C VAL A 546 -9.68 10.07 -0.72
N ALA A 547 -9.79 8.81 -1.15
CA ALA A 547 -10.95 8.31 -1.87
C ALA A 547 -12.19 8.20 -0.94
N PRO A 548 -13.43 8.22 -1.48
CA PRO A 548 -14.63 8.06 -0.65
C PRO A 548 -14.67 6.73 0.11
N ASN A 549 -15.20 6.74 1.34
CA ASN A 549 -15.45 5.55 2.15
C ASN A 549 -16.90 5.07 1.96
N GLY A 550 -17.10 4.17 1.01
CA GLY A 550 -18.37 3.43 0.84
C GLY A 550 -18.59 2.29 1.84
N GLY A 551 -17.71 2.11 2.82
CA GLY A 551 -17.79 1.06 3.83
C GLY A 551 -18.79 1.36 4.94
N THR A 552 -19.12 0.33 5.73
CA THR A 552 -20.06 0.41 6.87
C THR A 552 -19.39 0.82 8.19
N GLY A 553 -18.06 0.93 8.23
CA GLY A 553 -17.29 1.37 9.40
C GLY A 553 -16.22 2.42 9.03
N PRO A 554 -15.81 3.27 9.99
CA PRO A 554 -14.71 4.21 9.78
C PRO A 554 -13.40 3.45 9.52
N ARG A 555 -12.50 4.06 8.76
CA ARG A 555 -11.21 3.46 8.38
C ARG A 555 -10.04 4.39 8.67
N THR A 556 -8.87 3.80 8.91
CA THR A 556 -7.61 4.51 9.17
C THR A 556 -6.52 3.95 8.27
N GLY A 557 -5.69 4.84 7.72
CA GLY A 557 -4.58 4.50 6.84
C GLY A 557 -3.44 5.48 7.05
N THR A 558 -2.25 5.17 6.54
CA THR A 558 -1.05 5.99 6.78
C THR A 558 -0.36 6.39 5.49
N ILE A 559 0.28 7.55 5.55
CA ILE A 559 1.37 7.94 4.64
C ILE A 559 2.64 7.88 5.48
N ALA A 560 3.68 7.21 4.99
CA ALA A 560 4.99 7.20 5.59
C ALA A 560 5.93 8.08 4.75
N VAL A 561 6.71 8.95 5.41
CA VAL A 561 7.69 9.85 4.77
C VAL A 561 8.98 9.81 5.57
N ALA A 562 10.05 9.23 5.00
CA ALA A 562 11.33 9.05 5.70
C ALA A 562 11.21 8.47 7.12
N GLY A 563 10.45 7.37 7.26
CA GLY A 563 10.15 6.72 8.55
C GLY A 563 9.17 7.48 9.47
N GLN A 564 8.75 8.71 9.11
CA GLN A 564 7.71 9.45 9.84
C GLN A 564 6.32 9.00 9.40
N THR A 565 5.45 8.66 10.36
CA THR A 565 4.09 8.16 10.08
C THR A 565 3.05 9.27 10.19
N PHE A 566 2.43 9.62 9.07
CA PHE A 566 1.27 10.50 8.99
C PHE A 566 -0.03 9.69 9.01
N SER A 567 -0.94 9.98 9.95
CA SER A 567 -2.17 9.21 10.14
C SER A 567 -3.40 9.86 9.49
N VAL A 568 -4.06 9.16 8.57
CA VAL A 568 -5.33 9.57 7.96
C VAL A 568 -6.47 8.76 8.56
N ALA A 569 -7.46 9.45 9.12
CA ALA A 569 -8.71 8.86 9.58
C ALA A 569 -9.87 9.26 8.67
N GLN A 570 -10.78 8.34 8.36
CA GLN A 570 -11.94 8.62 7.52
C GLN A 570 -13.23 8.06 8.13
N GLY A 571 -14.25 8.92 8.23
CA GLY A 571 -15.57 8.57 8.74
C GLY A 571 -16.40 7.72 7.77
N VAL A 572 -17.67 7.55 8.12
CA VAL A 572 -18.73 6.93 7.30
C VAL A 572 -19.92 7.87 7.16
N GLY A 573 -20.75 7.61 6.15
CA GLY A 573 -21.90 8.45 5.81
C GLY A 573 -22.91 8.59 6.94
N CYS A 574 -23.64 9.70 6.90
CA CYS A 574 -24.49 10.15 7.99
C CYS A 574 -25.62 9.17 8.34
N THR A 575 -25.52 8.56 9.52
CA THR A 575 -26.59 7.78 10.14
C THR A 575 -27.48 8.69 11.00
N PHE A 576 -28.80 8.48 10.92
CA PHE A 576 -29.80 9.30 11.58
C PHE A 576 -30.79 8.44 12.36
N ALA A 577 -31.03 8.78 13.62
CA ALA A 577 -32.10 8.21 14.44
C ALA A 577 -33.00 9.31 15.01
N ILE A 578 -34.27 8.98 15.25
CA ILE A 578 -35.25 9.88 15.85
C ILE A 578 -35.92 9.22 17.07
N ASP A 579 -36.13 9.98 18.13
CA ASP A 579 -36.82 9.54 19.34
C ASP A 579 -37.77 10.65 19.86
N PRO A 580 -39.05 10.34 20.12
CA PRO A 580 -39.76 9.11 19.77
C PRO A 580 -39.97 8.96 18.26
N THR A 581 -40.28 7.75 17.79
CA THR A 581 -40.65 7.47 16.38
C THR A 581 -42.13 7.76 16.06
N SER A 582 -42.96 7.95 17.10
CA SER A 582 -44.37 8.33 16.96
C SER A 582 -44.87 9.09 18.20
N GLN A 583 -46.04 9.72 18.09
CA GLN A 583 -46.71 10.41 19.20
C GLN A 583 -48.23 10.33 19.05
N HIS A 584 -48.93 10.26 20.18
CA HIS A 584 -50.40 10.43 20.24
C HIS A 584 -50.76 11.82 20.78
N ALA A 585 -51.84 12.40 20.26
CA ALA A 585 -52.37 13.69 20.68
C ALA A 585 -53.89 13.65 20.87
N GLY A 586 -54.38 14.34 21.90
CA GLY A 586 -55.82 14.55 22.07
C GLY A 586 -56.42 15.44 20.96
N SER A 587 -57.74 15.40 20.82
CA SER A 587 -58.48 16.19 19.82
C SER A 587 -58.26 17.70 19.94
N GLY A 588 -57.92 18.22 21.13
CA GLY A 588 -57.51 19.61 21.34
C GLY A 588 -56.28 20.04 20.54
N GLY A 589 -55.36 19.10 20.23
CA GLY A 589 -54.03 19.41 19.68
C GLY A 589 -53.00 19.71 20.79
N GLY A 590 -51.91 20.39 20.44
CA GLY A 590 -50.86 20.80 21.38
C GLY A 590 -49.45 20.87 20.77
N ASN A 591 -48.46 21.26 21.57
CA ASN A 591 -47.06 21.32 21.16
C ASN A 591 -46.27 20.11 21.68
N ALA A 592 -45.34 19.63 20.85
CA ALA A 592 -44.44 18.53 21.17
C ALA A 592 -43.10 18.68 20.43
N GLY A 593 -42.22 17.70 20.52
CA GLY A 593 -40.98 17.66 19.75
C GLY A 593 -40.41 16.25 19.63
N VAL A 594 -39.46 16.10 18.70
CA VAL A 594 -38.73 14.88 18.39
C VAL A 594 -37.24 15.21 18.43
N ASP A 595 -36.47 14.39 19.12
CA ASP A 595 -35.02 14.53 19.23
C ASP A 595 -34.34 13.71 18.12
N VAL A 596 -33.34 14.30 17.47
CA VAL A 596 -32.61 13.75 16.33
C VAL A 596 -31.18 13.44 16.76
N THR A 597 -30.75 12.19 16.63
CA THR A 597 -29.38 11.77 16.86
C THR A 597 -28.64 11.67 15.52
N ALA A 598 -27.54 12.40 15.38
CA ALA A 598 -26.71 12.42 14.17
C ALA A 598 -25.24 12.76 14.50
N PRO A 599 -24.24 12.19 13.79
CA PRO A 599 -22.84 12.57 13.92
C PRO A 599 -22.61 14.07 13.67
N GLY A 600 -21.64 14.67 14.37
CA GLY A 600 -21.34 16.11 14.24
C GLY A 600 -21.02 16.49 12.79
N GLY A 601 -21.65 17.56 12.29
CA GLY A 601 -21.52 18.01 10.91
C GLY A 601 -22.56 17.44 9.93
N CYS A 602 -23.21 16.32 10.23
CA CYS A 602 -24.21 15.71 9.34
C CYS A 602 -25.48 16.56 9.20
N PRO A 603 -25.79 17.13 8.01
CA PRO A 603 -26.94 17.98 7.81
C PRO A 603 -28.23 17.15 7.67
N TRP A 604 -29.34 17.69 8.18
CA TRP A 604 -30.65 17.06 8.06
C TRP A 604 -31.78 18.09 7.97
N THR A 605 -32.95 17.65 7.50
CA THR A 605 -34.17 18.47 7.38
C THR A 605 -35.37 17.77 8.02
N ALA A 606 -36.39 18.57 8.38
CA ALA A 606 -37.66 18.11 8.91
C ALA A 606 -38.82 18.76 8.14
N VAL A 607 -39.73 17.93 7.61
CA VAL A 607 -40.84 18.36 6.74
C VAL A 607 -42.12 17.64 7.13
N SER A 608 -43.18 18.38 7.46
CA SER A 608 -44.51 17.83 7.68
C SER A 608 -45.19 17.43 6.37
N ARG A 609 -45.89 16.28 6.38
CA ARG A 609 -46.75 15.81 5.28
C ARG A 609 -48.25 15.97 5.59
N ALA A 610 -48.59 16.58 6.73
CA ALA A 610 -49.97 16.80 7.18
C ALA A 610 -50.21 18.29 7.44
N THR A 611 -51.24 18.86 6.80
CA THR A 611 -51.60 20.30 6.88
C THR A 611 -52.02 20.78 8.28
N TRP A 612 -52.25 19.86 9.20
CA TRP A 612 -52.60 20.10 10.61
C TRP A 612 -51.43 19.84 11.59
N ILE A 613 -50.23 19.55 11.08
CA ILE A 613 -48.99 19.46 11.86
C ILE A 613 -48.00 20.49 11.33
N THR A 614 -47.64 21.47 12.15
CA THR A 614 -46.74 22.58 11.78
C THR A 614 -45.44 22.46 12.56
N ILE A 615 -44.30 22.42 11.87
CA ILE A 615 -42.98 22.48 12.52
C ILE A 615 -42.74 23.93 12.98
N THR A 616 -42.48 24.11 14.27
CA THR A 616 -42.32 25.43 14.91
C THR A 616 -40.85 25.82 15.11
N SER A 617 -39.95 24.84 15.22
CA SER A 617 -38.49 25.05 15.12
C SER A 617 -37.77 23.74 14.74
N GLY A 618 -36.52 23.85 14.28
CA GLY A 618 -35.74 22.68 13.85
C GLY A 618 -36.16 22.10 12.49
N ALA A 619 -36.59 22.95 11.54
CA ALA A 619 -36.88 22.51 10.17
C ALA A 619 -35.63 22.04 9.39
N ALA A 620 -34.44 22.42 9.86
CA ALA A 620 -33.15 21.87 9.45
C ALA A 620 -32.14 21.97 10.61
N GLY A 621 -31.08 21.17 10.55
CA GLY A 621 -29.99 21.16 11.52
C GLY A 621 -28.73 20.46 11.01
N SER A 622 -27.69 20.39 11.84
CA SER A 622 -26.45 19.66 11.57
C SER A 622 -25.91 19.06 12.87
N GLY A 623 -25.57 17.77 12.87
CA GLY A 623 -25.37 17.01 14.11
C GLY A 623 -26.66 16.81 14.91
N SER A 624 -26.59 16.19 16.08
CA SER A 624 -27.76 15.97 16.93
C SER A 624 -28.48 17.28 17.30
N GLY A 625 -29.82 17.23 17.34
CA GLY A 625 -30.66 18.40 17.60
C GLY A 625 -32.12 18.04 17.82
N ARG A 626 -33.03 19.02 17.78
CA ARG A 626 -34.45 18.83 18.12
C ARG A 626 -35.39 19.53 17.16
N VAL A 627 -36.43 18.82 16.74
CA VAL A 627 -37.56 19.35 15.96
C VAL A 627 -38.71 19.63 16.91
N ALA A 628 -39.19 20.87 16.99
CA ALA A 628 -40.41 21.21 17.71
C ALA A 628 -41.58 21.37 16.72
N TYR A 629 -42.78 20.93 17.12
CA TYR A 629 -43.97 21.02 16.28
C TYR A 629 -45.24 21.30 17.08
N ALA A 630 -46.26 21.77 16.37
CA ALA A 630 -47.60 22.03 16.86
C ALA A 630 -48.61 21.16 16.08
N VAL A 631 -49.48 20.48 16.81
CA VAL A 631 -50.63 19.73 16.29
C VAL A 631 -51.86 20.60 16.44
N ALA A 632 -52.53 20.94 15.33
CA ALA A 632 -53.76 21.71 15.36
C ALA A 632 -54.93 20.89 15.92
N THR A 633 -55.96 21.56 16.44
CA THR A 633 -57.20 20.92 16.92
C THR A 633 -57.87 20.08 15.83
N ASN A 634 -58.44 18.92 16.21
CA ASN A 634 -59.26 18.09 15.36
C ASN A 634 -60.74 18.27 15.71
N THR A 635 -61.45 19.05 14.90
CA THR A 635 -62.90 19.27 15.03
C THR A 635 -63.74 18.16 14.40
N GLY A 636 -63.13 17.23 13.65
CA GLY A 636 -63.80 16.07 13.08
C GLY A 636 -63.94 14.93 14.10
N HIS A 637 -65.04 14.18 14.02
CA HIS A 637 -65.32 13.06 14.93
C HIS A 637 -64.47 11.80 14.69
N GLY A 638 -63.81 11.71 13.53
CA GLY A 638 -62.83 10.66 13.27
C GLY A 638 -61.44 11.03 13.82
N ALA A 639 -60.77 10.05 14.41
CA ALA A 639 -59.33 10.15 14.65
C ALA A 639 -58.57 10.26 13.30
N ARG A 640 -57.45 10.98 13.30
CA ARG A 640 -56.63 11.25 12.10
C ARG A 640 -55.16 10.95 12.36
N THR A 641 -54.45 10.53 11.30
CA THR A 641 -53.03 10.20 11.35
C THR A 641 -52.28 11.02 10.32
N GLY A 642 -51.11 11.54 10.69
CA GLY A 642 -50.27 12.37 9.83
C GLY A 642 -48.80 12.07 10.10
N THR A 643 -47.93 12.33 9.12
CA THR A 643 -46.50 12.02 9.23
C THR A 643 -45.63 13.25 9.01
N MET A 644 -44.43 13.20 9.58
CA MET A 644 -43.33 14.11 9.25
C MET A 644 -42.13 13.28 8.77
N THR A 645 -41.42 13.76 7.75
CA THR A 645 -40.10 13.23 7.39
C THR A 645 -39.07 14.01 8.19
N ILE A 646 -38.29 13.37 9.06
CA ILE A 646 -37.26 13.99 9.90
C ILE A 646 -35.95 13.23 9.70
N ALA A 647 -34.91 13.91 9.19
CA ALA A 647 -33.61 13.29 8.90
C ALA A 647 -33.73 12.00 8.05
N GLY A 648 -34.63 12.02 7.06
CA GLY A 648 -34.99 10.86 6.22
C GLY A 648 -35.97 9.88 6.88
N GLN A 649 -36.00 9.80 8.21
CA GLN A 649 -36.88 8.90 8.96
C GLN A 649 -38.35 9.36 8.95
N THR A 650 -39.28 8.43 9.11
CA THR A 650 -40.73 8.73 9.18
C THR A 650 -41.20 8.77 10.62
N PHE A 651 -41.65 9.95 11.06
CA PHE A 651 -42.30 10.17 12.34
C PHE A 651 -43.82 10.19 12.16
N THR A 652 -44.57 9.50 13.04
CA THR A 652 -46.04 9.38 12.93
C THR A 652 -46.78 10.02 14.10
N VAL A 653 -47.71 10.94 13.82
CA VAL A 653 -48.63 11.51 14.81
C VAL A 653 -50.04 10.95 14.60
N THR A 654 -50.60 10.34 15.63
CA THR A 654 -52.04 10.01 15.71
C THR A 654 -52.76 11.06 16.56
N GLN A 655 -53.97 11.45 16.16
CA GLN A 655 -54.77 12.43 16.88
C GLN A 655 -56.23 11.99 17.00
N ASP A 656 -56.80 12.09 18.20
CA ASP A 656 -58.20 11.74 18.47
C ASP A 656 -59.21 12.64 17.73
N GLY A 657 -60.42 12.12 17.56
CA GLY A 657 -61.58 12.89 17.07
C GLY A 657 -62.25 13.73 18.16
N ALA A 658 -62.95 14.79 17.75
CA ALA A 658 -63.82 15.56 18.64
C ALA A 658 -64.96 14.67 19.22
N PRO A 659 -65.25 14.72 20.54
CA PRO A 659 -66.22 13.82 21.15
C PRO A 659 -67.64 14.01 20.60
N ASN A 660 -68.29 12.90 20.21
CA ASN A 660 -69.58 12.92 19.49
C ASN A 660 -70.76 13.51 20.28
N SER A 661 -70.66 13.61 21.61
CA SER A 661 -71.60 14.38 22.44
C SER A 661 -70.99 14.70 23.80
N CYS A 662 -71.25 15.90 24.32
CA CYS A 662 -70.70 16.36 25.60
C CYS A 662 -71.69 16.15 26.75
N SER A 663 -71.35 15.23 27.65
CA SER A 663 -72.19 14.82 28.78
C SER A 663 -71.77 15.53 30.08
N TYR A 664 -72.33 16.71 30.33
CA TYR A 664 -72.03 17.51 31.53
C TYR A 664 -72.77 17.01 32.77
N SER A 665 -72.06 16.97 33.90
CA SER A 665 -72.62 16.78 35.24
C SER A 665 -71.91 17.66 36.27
N ILE A 666 -72.59 18.04 37.35
CA ILE A 666 -72.05 18.93 38.39
C ILE A 666 -72.25 18.32 39.78
N SER A 667 -71.28 18.52 40.68
CA SER A 667 -71.36 18.05 42.07
C SER A 667 -70.74 19.05 43.04
N PRO A 668 -71.43 19.44 44.13
CA PRO A 668 -72.85 19.17 44.40
C PRO A 668 -73.76 20.00 43.48
N ASN A 669 -74.98 19.54 43.19
CA ASN A 669 -75.98 20.33 42.44
C ASN A 669 -76.74 21.36 43.31
N ARG A 670 -76.52 21.37 44.63
CA ARG A 670 -77.11 22.32 45.56
C ARG A 670 -76.24 22.56 46.79
N ARG A 671 -76.40 23.71 47.45
CA ARG A 671 -75.79 24.00 48.75
C ARG A 671 -76.73 24.82 49.64
N ASN A 672 -76.74 24.51 50.93
CA ASN A 672 -77.34 25.35 51.97
C ASN A 672 -76.23 26.17 52.65
N ILE A 673 -76.45 27.46 52.88
CA ILE A 673 -75.50 28.43 53.45
C ILE A 673 -76.22 29.29 54.51
N GLY A 674 -75.52 29.72 55.55
CA GLY A 674 -76.09 30.57 56.61
C GLY A 674 -76.22 32.05 56.24
N ALA A 675 -76.85 32.83 57.12
CA ALA A 675 -77.05 34.28 56.99
C ALA A 675 -75.75 35.04 56.65
N ALA A 676 -74.62 34.65 57.24
CA ALA A 676 -73.31 35.29 57.01
C ALA A 676 -72.75 35.15 55.58
N GLY A 677 -73.31 34.25 54.76
CA GLY A 677 -72.76 33.95 53.43
C GLY A 677 -71.53 33.04 53.50
N GLY A 678 -70.62 33.18 52.53
CA GLY A 678 -69.35 32.44 52.47
C GLY A 678 -68.98 31.95 51.07
N ALA A 679 -67.79 31.34 50.95
CA ALA A 679 -67.30 30.76 49.70
C ALA A 679 -67.69 29.28 49.53
N GLY A 680 -67.69 28.80 48.29
CA GLY A 680 -67.91 27.40 47.96
C GLY A 680 -67.34 27.03 46.58
N ALA A 681 -67.44 25.74 46.25
CA ALA A 681 -67.01 25.18 44.97
C ALA A 681 -68.03 24.18 44.43
N VAL A 682 -68.00 23.98 43.11
CA VAL A 682 -68.75 22.97 42.37
C VAL A 682 -67.81 22.31 41.35
N THR A 683 -67.64 21.00 41.43
CA THR A 683 -66.89 20.24 40.43
C THR A 683 -67.78 20.01 39.20
N VAL A 684 -67.24 20.34 38.03
CA VAL A 684 -67.82 20.05 36.71
C VAL A 684 -67.13 18.79 36.18
N LYS A 685 -67.91 17.77 35.81
CA LYS A 685 -67.43 16.58 35.13
C LYS A 685 -67.96 16.57 33.70
N ALA A 686 -67.04 16.63 32.75
CA ALA A 686 -67.26 16.57 31.31
C ALA A 686 -66.15 15.71 30.65
N PRO A 687 -66.39 15.12 29.47
CA PRO A 687 -65.33 14.49 28.66
C PRO A 687 -64.23 15.49 28.27
N THR A 688 -63.01 15.00 28.02
CA THR A 688 -61.90 15.84 27.52
C THR A 688 -62.27 16.48 26.18
N GLY A 689 -62.04 17.80 26.05
CA GLY A 689 -62.44 18.57 24.86
C GLY A 689 -63.92 18.99 24.81
N CYS A 690 -64.64 18.93 25.94
CA CYS A 690 -66.00 19.45 26.05
C CYS A 690 -66.04 20.77 26.83
N ASP A 691 -66.30 21.86 26.11
CA ASP A 691 -66.29 23.22 26.64
C ASP A 691 -67.57 23.56 27.39
N TRP A 692 -67.46 24.30 28.49
CA TRP A 692 -68.58 24.74 29.31
C TRP A 692 -68.41 26.17 29.82
N THR A 693 -69.53 26.80 30.13
CA THR A 693 -69.63 28.13 30.76
C THR A 693 -70.44 28.06 32.06
N ALA A 694 -70.32 29.10 32.88
CA ALA A 694 -71.02 29.26 34.14
C ALA A 694 -71.54 30.69 34.32
N GLN A 695 -72.79 30.84 34.75
CA GLN A 695 -73.44 32.15 34.93
C GLN A 695 -74.27 32.16 36.21
N SER A 696 -74.05 33.17 37.05
CA SER A 696 -74.92 33.44 38.21
C SER A 696 -76.18 34.21 37.78
N HIS A 697 -77.35 33.75 38.22
CA HIS A 697 -78.64 34.41 38.01
C HIS A 697 -79.14 35.10 39.28
N ALA A 698 -78.26 35.31 40.28
CA ALA A 698 -78.59 36.00 41.52
C ALA A 698 -77.46 36.97 41.89
N GLY A 699 -77.76 38.28 41.95
CA GLY A 699 -76.79 39.35 42.25
C GLY A 699 -76.15 39.34 43.66
N TRP A 700 -76.38 38.29 44.43
CA TRP A 700 -75.74 38.02 45.73
C TRP A 700 -74.91 36.71 45.72
N ILE A 701 -74.72 36.10 44.55
CA ILE A 701 -73.79 34.99 44.29
C ILE A 701 -72.84 35.42 43.16
N THR A 702 -71.54 35.45 43.46
CA THR A 702 -70.47 35.87 42.53
C THR A 702 -69.61 34.66 42.19
N ILE A 703 -69.33 34.41 40.91
CA ILE A 703 -68.34 33.42 40.48
C ILE A 703 -66.94 34.01 40.72
N THR A 704 -66.03 33.23 41.30
CA THR A 704 -64.69 33.68 41.70
C THR A 704 -63.53 32.90 41.05
N SER A 705 -63.84 31.83 40.31
CA SER A 705 -62.94 31.22 39.32
C SER A 705 -63.12 31.89 37.96
N ALA A 706 -62.45 31.36 36.93
CA ALA A 706 -62.93 31.53 35.56
C ALA A 706 -64.40 31.05 35.44
N ASP A 707 -65.15 31.70 34.56
CA ASP A 707 -66.55 31.42 34.25
C ASP A 707 -66.72 30.44 33.07
N SER A 708 -65.62 29.89 32.58
CA SER A 708 -65.55 28.98 31.44
C SER A 708 -64.37 28.02 31.56
N GLY A 709 -64.44 26.87 30.87
CA GLY A 709 -63.40 25.85 30.87
C GLY A 709 -63.67 24.70 29.91
N SER A 710 -62.70 23.81 29.73
CA SER A 710 -62.81 22.62 28.87
C SER A 710 -62.52 21.35 29.65
N GLY A 711 -63.34 20.31 29.46
CA GLY A 711 -63.24 19.06 30.20
C GLY A 711 -63.63 19.18 31.67
N GLY A 712 -63.13 18.27 32.51
CA GLY A 712 -63.38 18.28 33.95
C GLY A 712 -62.66 19.44 34.66
N GLY A 713 -63.34 20.09 35.60
CA GLY A 713 -62.79 21.24 36.33
C GLY A 713 -63.57 21.58 37.60
N THR A 714 -63.20 22.69 38.26
CA THR A 714 -63.87 23.16 39.49
C THR A 714 -64.18 24.65 39.39
N LEU A 715 -65.47 24.99 39.50
CA LEU A 715 -65.93 26.37 39.62
C LEU A 715 -65.90 26.79 41.10
N THR A 716 -65.38 27.97 41.42
CA THR A 716 -65.51 28.58 42.76
C THR A 716 -66.47 29.77 42.74
N TYR A 717 -67.16 29.98 43.86
CA TYR A 717 -68.13 31.07 44.01
C TYR A 717 -68.12 31.62 45.44
N ALA A 718 -68.60 32.85 45.60
CA ALA A 718 -68.83 33.52 46.88
C ALA A 718 -70.30 33.95 47.00
N VAL A 719 -70.83 33.91 48.21
CA VAL A 719 -72.22 34.24 48.54
C VAL A 719 -72.24 35.35 49.57
N ALA A 720 -72.88 36.46 49.25
CA ALA A 720 -72.96 37.64 50.11
C ALA A 720 -73.84 37.37 51.36
N PRO A 721 -73.68 38.12 52.46
CA PRO A 721 -74.57 38.03 53.61
C PRO A 721 -76.04 38.29 53.26
N ASN A 722 -76.96 37.69 54.00
CA ASN A 722 -78.40 37.90 53.90
C ASN A 722 -78.92 38.68 55.11
N THR A 723 -79.21 39.96 54.92
CA THR A 723 -79.74 40.87 55.95
C THR A 723 -81.26 41.04 55.89
N SER A 724 -81.95 40.33 55.00
CA SER A 724 -83.38 40.56 54.69
C SER A 724 -84.39 39.96 55.67
N GLY A 725 -83.95 39.18 56.67
CA GLY A 725 -84.83 38.49 57.62
C GLY A 725 -85.64 37.31 57.04
N VAL A 726 -85.56 37.06 55.73
CA VAL A 726 -86.22 35.96 55.01
C VAL A 726 -85.21 35.03 54.33
N ASN A 727 -85.53 33.74 54.24
CA ASN A 727 -84.71 32.78 53.51
C ASN A 727 -84.75 33.11 52.00
N ARG A 728 -83.60 33.06 51.32
CA ARG A 728 -83.50 33.33 49.86
C ARG A 728 -82.88 32.16 49.09
N GLN A 729 -83.23 32.03 47.81
CA GLN A 729 -82.69 31.00 46.91
C GLN A 729 -82.16 31.66 45.63
N GLY A 730 -81.00 31.22 45.17
CA GLY A 730 -80.36 31.69 43.95
C GLY A 730 -79.88 30.51 43.11
N ILE A 731 -79.69 30.75 41.81
CA ILE A 731 -79.28 29.75 40.83
C ILE A 731 -78.00 30.21 40.14
N VAL A 732 -77.07 29.29 39.96
CA VAL A 732 -75.95 29.40 39.01
C VAL A 732 -76.16 28.31 37.96
N THR A 733 -76.19 28.66 36.68
CA THR A 733 -76.15 27.68 35.59
C THR A 733 -74.71 27.36 35.30
N ILE A 734 -74.32 26.08 35.34
CA ILE A 734 -72.94 25.62 35.14
C ILE A 734 -72.97 24.46 34.16
N ALA A 735 -72.34 24.58 33.00
CA ALA A 735 -72.36 23.57 31.94
C ALA A 735 -73.79 23.12 31.53
N GLY A 736 -74.72 24.09 31.47
CA GLY A 736 -76.15 23.83 31.23
C GLY A 736 -76.90 23.14 32.38
N ARG A 737 -76.28 22.97 33.56
CA ARG A 737 -76.87 22.34 34.75
C ARG A 737 -77.16 23.37 35.85
N THR A 738 -78.29 23.19 36.53
CA THR A 738 -78.75 24.08 37.61
C THR A 738 -78.04 23.79 38.92
N PHE A 739 -77.16 24.69 39.38
CA PHE A 739 -76.66 24.71 40.75
C PHE A 739 -77.54 25.62 41.62
N THR A 740 -78.09 25.08 42.72
CA THR A 740 -79.02 25.83 43.60
C THR A 740 -78.40 26.18 44.95
N VAL A 741 -78.24 27.47 45.25
CA VAL A 741 -77.87 27.95 46.59
C VAL A 741 -79.14 28.33 47.35
N LYS A 742 -79.35 27.74 48.53
CA LYS A 742 -80.32 28.23 49.53
C LYS A 742 -79.56 28.91 50.66
N GLN A 743 -79.96 30.13 51.00
CA GLN A 743 -79.38 30.88 52.10
C GLN A 743 -80.43 31.15 53.18
N SER A 744 -80.09 30.92 54.44
CA SER A 744 -80.97 31.25 55.56
C SER A 744 -81.15 32.77 55.71
N ARG A 745 -82.22 33.17 56.39
CA ARG A 745 -82.22 34.40 57.19
C ARG A 745 -81.19 34.33 58.32
#